data_AF-A0A972JUJ2-F1
#
_entry.id   AF-A0A972JUJ2-F1
#
_cell.length_a   1.000
_cell.length_b   1.000
_cell.length_c   1.000
_cell.angle_alpha   90.00
_cell.angle_beta   90.00
_cell.angle_gamma   90.00
#
_symmetry.space_group_name_H-M   'P 1'
#
loop_
_entity.id
_entity.type
_entity.pdbx_description
1 polymer ?
#
loop_
_entity_poly.entity_id
_entity_poly.type
_entity_poly.pdbx_seq_one_letter_code
_entity_poly.pdbx_strand_id
1 'polypeptide(L)'
;MQSMRLLLMSIILLITFVVPSQTKSATTFEYLAPRPDAQHASAGTTIALRGADPIQDQSVHAKLFNILGSESGVHEGNVFVADDERTIIFDPDKMFVPGEMVSVTVDRGIKTTKGSTLQSVSFDFTVSSQALPYTDAPTIDDFVSESHSAARKDTAPALDTIRKEASDYVTVPDTFPAINITTPAEGTDNGYIFLNNRPWGGDIENSFLIIVDNSGELIYHKAMPDGIRAPDFKKQPNGLLTYYEYGINAYRVMDSSYEVIETISAGNGYIADSHGIQILPNGHVLLMIYHHRPADLSDIGGRSDATVIDLIVQELDESRNVVFEWNSADHIAITDTFVDLTTRTVDYVHGNAVELDFDGNILISSRNLSEITKIDRQTGDVIWRLGGKQNEFTFENDEQFRYQHDIRRLSNGNITLYDNRSYEKPEYSRAVEYEIDEENKTVTKVWEYRNTPDIYAVAMGNHQRLPNGNALIGWGSVTTAATEVTPEGIKVFELSFDPPYANYRAFRFPWQGFPNTEPTLMTTTDEEGERLAYSWNGATEIASYQVYGDTHPTSTTLIETSAKSSFETSTALDDVADDVCFFQVMPIDKEGEETRLSNMVYRGDDTCATGLTLSATETKSKVFTSDGNDQTFTTELMAPTDALSESLVLIYDDVVKERPTPENMTFAGPHFVFDAFEDFQSLPDFAFAEPATVTVEYDDAIEQLLDEMDVELRYWDDELQEWTTEGLDIINRDVDANKLTYTITQPGEFAVFAQSKDQMSDTRLYLPLVTTN
;
A
#
# COMPACT_ATOMS: atom_id res chain seq x y z
N MET A 1 85.68 -54.01 17.15
CA MET A 1 86.54 -53.22 18.07
C MET A 1 85.61 -52.26 18.81
N GLN A 2 85.22 -52.60 20.04
CA GLN A 2 85.63 -51.89 21.28
C GLN A 2 85.32 -50.38 21.22
N SER A 3 84.60 -49.72 22.13
CA SER A 3 84.00 -50.07 23.43
C SER A 3 83.46 -48.76 24.04
N MET A 4 82.39 -48.82 24.87
CA MET A 4 82.10 -47.93 26.02
C MET A 4 81.67 -46.47 25.69
N ARG A 5 80.65 -45.83 26.30
CA ARG A 5 80.03 -45.87 27.64
C ARG A 5 78.56 -45.40 27.63
N LEU A 6 77.77 -45.92 28.57
CA LEU A 6 76.52 -45.34 29.07
C LEU A 6 76.78 -43.99 29.78
N LEU A 7 75.84 -43.04 29.63
CA LEU A 7 75.24 -42.34 30.77
C LEU A 7 73.84 -41.82 30.38
N LEU A 8 72.81 -42.35 31.05
CA LEU A 8 71.45 -41.80 31.03
C LEU A 8 71.48 -40.45 31.74
N MET A 9 70.99 -39.39 31.09
CA MET A 9 70.70 -38.12 31.74
C MET A 9 69.26 -37.74 31.39
N SER A 10 68.39 -37.83 32.39
CA SER A 10 66.98 -37.47 32.31
C SER A 10 66.86 -35.97 32.07
N ILE A 11 66.45 -35.57 30.86
CA ILE A 11 66.05 -34.20 30.56
C ILE A 11 64.56 -34.10 30.88
N ILE A 12 64.24 -33.41 31.98
CA ILE A 12 62.90 -32.88 32.25
C ILE A 12 62.70 -31.75 31.24
N LEU A 13 62.02 -32.04 30.13
CA LEU A 13 61.52 -31.01 29.23
C LEU A 13 60.23 -30.47 29.87
N LEU A 14 60.34 -29.32 30.54
CA LEU A 14 59.20 -28.56 30.99
C LEU A 14 58.45 -28.07 29.74
N ILE A 15 57.38 -28.78 29.37
CA ILE A 15 56.42 -28.32 28.36
C ILE A 15 55.70 -27.13 28.98
N THR A 16 56.13 -25.92 28.66
CA THR A 16 55.28 -24.73 28.84
C THR A 16 54.16 -24.84 27.83
N PHE A 17 53.01 -25.37 28.26
CA PHE A 17 51.74 -25.07 27.62
C PHE A 17 51.57 -23.55 27.68
N VAL A 18 51.77 -22.88 26.54
CA VAL A 18 51.19 -21.56 26.34
C VAL A 18 49.70 -21.79 26.16
N VAL A 19 48.99 -21.82 27.29
CA VAL A 19 47.56 -21.51 27.29
C VAL A 19 47.47 -20.06 26.83
N PRO A 20 46.73 -19.73 25.75
CA PRO A 20 46.42 -18.34 25.48
C PRO A 20 45.69 -17.81 26.71
N SER A 21 46.36 -16.95 27.46
CA SER A 21 45.71 -16.17 28.49
C SER A 21 44.62 -15.36 27.80
N GLN A 22 43.35 -15.64 28.12
CA GLN A 22 42.26 -14.71 27.90
C GLN A 22 42.56 -13.44 28.70
N THR A 23 43.26 -12.48 28.10
CA THR A 23 43.21 -11.10 28.55
C THR A 23 41.95 -10.48 27.97
N LYS A 24 40.81 -10.70 28.67
CA LYS A 24 39.65 -9.81 28.55
C LYS A 24 40.09 -8.43 29.03
N SER A 25 40.27 -7.51 28.11
CA SER A 25 40.33 -6.08 28.41
C SER A 25 39.15 -5.38 27.75
N ALA A 26 37.93 -5.75 28.15
CA ALA A 26 36.72 -4.98 27.82
C ALA A 26 36.58 -3.84 28.84
N THR A 27 37.31 -2.74 28.64
CA THR A 27 37.20 -1.52 29.46
C THR A 27 37.05 -0.25 28.61
N THR A 28 36.81 -0.37 27.31
CA THR A 28 36.65 0.74 26.36
C THR A 28 35.37 0.55 25.56
N PHE A 29 34.88 1.63 24.95
CA PHE A 29 33.82 1.57 23.95
C PHE A 29 34.36 0.95 22.66
N GLU A 30 33.52 0.16 21.97
CA GLU A 30 33.84 -0.51 20.70
C GLU A 30 33.31 0.29 19.50
N TYR A 31 32.29 1.12 19.71
CA TYR A 31 31.70 1.99 18.69
C TYR A 31 31.33 3.35 19.27
N LEU A 32 31.56 4.37 18.46
CA LEU A 32 31.30 5.78 18.74
C LEU A 32 30.62 6.38 17.49
N ALA A 33 29.46 6.99 17.69
CA ALA A 33 28.74 7.73 16.66
C ALA A 33 28.47 9.16 17.15
N PRO A 34 28.73 10.20 16.36
CA PRO A 34 29.55 10.16 15.14
C PRO A 34 30.96 9.61 15.39
N ARG A 35 31.62 9.14 14.34
CA ARG A 35 33.01 8.65 14.44
C ARG A 35 33.94 9.80 14.90
N PRO A 36 34.97 9.53 15.70
CA PRO A 36 36.02 10.51 15.96
C PRO A 36 36.56 11.12 14.66
N ASP A 37 36.67 12.45 14.64
CA ASP A 37 37.11 13.27 13.52
C ASP A 37 36.17 13.27 12.29
N ALA A 38 34.95 12.72 12.38
CA ALA A 38 33.96 12.78 11.31
C ALA A 38 33.67 14.23 10.90
N GLN A 39 33.51 14.50 9.60
CA GLN A 39 33.42 15.88 9.08
C GLN A 39 32.01 16.35 8.72
N HIS A 40 31.06 15.43 8.61
CA HIS A 40 29.76 15.67 7.97
C HIS A 40 28.59 15.09 8.76
N ALA A 41 28.69 15.05 10.09
CA ALA A 41 27.62 14.57 10.95
C ALA A 41 26.38 15.48 10.87
N SER A 42 25.20 14.93 11.11
CA SER A 42 23.98 15.73 11.08
C SER A 42 23.93 16.78 12.19
N ALA A 43 23.33 17.93 11.91
CA ALA A 43 22.99 18.92 12.94
C ALA A 43 22.02 18.35 13.99
N GLY A 44 21.23 17.35 13.62
CA GLY A 44 20.33 16.61 14.50
C GLY A 44 20.90 15.27 14.99
N THR A 45 22.22 15.05 14.89
CA THR A 45 22.81 13.77 15.29
C THR A 45 22.66 13.52 16.79
N THR A 46 22.28 12.30 17.14
CA THR A 46 22.50 11.75 18.48
C THR A 46 23.96 11.34 18.65
N ILE A 47 24.40 11.15 19.90
CA ILE A 47 25.72 10.59 20.22
C ILE A 47 25.51 9.18 20.77
N ALA A 48 26.01 8.17 20.06
CA ALA A 48 25.90 6.77 20.46
C ALA A 48 27.26 6.20 20.89
N LEU A 49 27.30 5.47 22.00
CA LEU A 49 28.49 4.78 22.48
C LEU A 49 28.17 3.33 22.82
N ARG A 50 28.83 2.36 22.18
CA ARG A 50 28.60 0.94 22.44
C ARG A 50 29.72 0.31 23.26
N GLY A 51 29.34 -0.39 24.31
CA GLY A 51 30.26 -1.24 25.09
C GLY A 51 30.28 -2.69 24.62
N ALA A 52 31.39 -3.38 24.90
CA ALA A 52 31.54 -4.82 24.61
C ALA A 52 30.61 -5.73 25.43
N ASP A 53 30.24 -5.28 26.63
CA ASP A 53 29.40 -6.00 27.57
C ASP A 53 28.12 -5.20 27.85
N PRO A 54 26.98 -5.86 28.17
CA PRO A 54 25.75 -5.17 28.54
C PRO A 54 25.97 -4.17 29.67
N ILE A 55 25.24 -3.06 29.63
CA ILE A 55 25.39 -1.89 30.49
C ILE A 55 24.37 -1.96 31.63
N GLN A 56 24.76 -1.50 32.82
CA GLN A 56 23.83 -1.30 33.92
C GLN A 56 23.17 0.08 33.74
N ASP A 57 21.91 0.13 33.31
CA ASP A 57 21.17 1.37 33.05
C ASP A 57 21.27 2.38 34.19
N GLN A 58 21.19 1.89 35.43
CA GLN A 58 21.26 2.71 36.66
C GLN A 58 22.60 3.43 36.83
N SER A 59 23.65 3.03 36.10
CA SER A 59 24.96 3.67 36.11
C SER A 59 25.12 4.78 35.07
N VAL A 60 24.17 4.90 34.13
CA VAL A 60 24.16 5.90 33.06
C VAL A 60 23.44 7.15 33.54
N HIS A 61 24.11 8.30 33.45
CA HIS A 61 23.57 9.59 33.89
C HIS A 61 24.06 10.70 32.97
N ALA A 62 23.17 11.65 32.62
CA ALA A 62 23.51 12.80 31.77
C ALA A 62 24.73 13.60 32.26
N LYS A 63 24.93 13.72 33.58
CA LYS A 63 26.10 14.41 34.18
C LYS A 63 27.46 13.80 33.83
N LEU A 64 27.49 12.60 33.26
CA LEU A 64 28.72 11.97 32.77
C LEU A 64 29.09 12.46 31.36
N PHE A 65 28.18 13.14 30.67
CA PHE A 65 28.33 13.60 29.30
C PHE A 65 28.58 15.11 29.32
N ASN A 66 29.72 15.52 28.79
CA ASN A 66 30.06 16.92 28.55
C ASN A 66 30.14 17.13 27.04
N ILE A 67 29.07 17.68 26.47
CA ILE A 67 28.95 17.90 25.03
C ILE A 67 29.02 19.41 24.77
N LEU A 68 30.01 19.85 23.99
CA LEU A 68 30.28 21.26 23.75
C LEU A 68 30.41 21.52 22.25
N GLY A 69 29.44 22.21 21.67
CA GLY A 69 29.57 22.80 20.34
C GLY A 69 30.36 24.10 20.38
N SER A 70 31.24 24.31 19.40
CA SER A 70 32.07 25.50 19.31
C SER A 70 31.27 26.79 19.16
N GLU A 71 30.05 26.71 18.61
CA GLU A 71 29.15 27.85 18.38
C GLU A 71 27.86 27.72 19.19
N SER A 72 27.27 26.53 19.27
CA SER A 72 26.04 26.26 20.02
C SER A 72 26.24 26.21 21.54
N GLY A 73 27.48 26.03 22.01
CA GLY A 73 27.81 25.98 23.43
C GLY A 73 27.53 24.61 24.06
N VAL A 74 27.26 24.58 25.36
CA VAL A 74 27.02 23.33 26.11
C VAL A 74 25.66 22.75 25.76
N HIS A 75 25.64 21.45 25.47
CA HIS A 75 24.42 20.68 25.21
C HIS A 75 24.03 19.84 26.41
N GLU A 76 22.77 20.00 26.82
CA GLU A 76 22.05 19.07 27.69
C GLU A 76 21.25 18.11 26.81
N GLY A 77 20.83 16.98 27.37
CA GLY A 77 20.09 15.98 26.63
C GLY A 77 19.62 14.80 27.47
N ASN A 78 18.77 13.98 26.86
CA ASN A 78 18.36 12.72 27.45
C ASN A 78 19.44 11.65 27.23
N VAL A 79 19.65 10.78 28.21
CA VAL A 79 20.62 9.68 28.10
C VAL A 79 19.99 8.39 28.55
N PHE A 80 20.03 7.37 27.70
CA PHE A 80 19.44 6.06 27.96
C PHE A 80 20.24 4.95 27.29
N VAL A 81 20.00 3.71 27.74
CA VAL A 81 20.55 2.50 27.14
C VAL A 81 19.51 1.98 26.14
N ALA A 82 19.95 1.65 24.92
CA ALA A 82 19.11 1.07 23.88
C ALA A 82 18.74 -0.39 24.22
N ASP A 83 17.81 -0.96 23.45
CA ASP A 83 17.30 -2.32 23.64
C ASP A 83 18.34 -3.44 23.42
N ASP A 84 19.46 -3.15 22.73
CA ASP A 84 20.61 -4.04 22.61
C ASP A 84 21.42 -4.20 23.91
N GLU A 85 21.00 -3.50 24.98
CA GLU A 85 21.58 -3.42 26.31
C GLU A 85 23.04 -2.94 26.34
N ARG A 86 23.62 -2.51 25.22
CA ARG A 86 25.05 -2.23 25.06
C ARG A 86 25.34 -0.83 24.53
N THR A 87 24.38 -0.21 23.86
CA THR A 87 24.50 1.11 23.26
C THR A 87 23.88 2.14 24.18
N ILE A 88 24.65 3.16 24.56
CA ILE A 88 24.14 4.36 25.24
C ILE A 88 23.91 5.43 24.18
N ILE A 89 22.72 6.04 24.21
CA ILE A 89 22.37 7.16 23.34
C ILE A 89 22.26 8.40 24.21
N PHE A 90 22.99 9.45 23.83
CA PHE A 90 22.75 10.83 24.26
C PHE A 90 21.99 11.54 23.15
N ASP A 91 20.77 11.97 23.45
CA ASP A 91 19.88 12.71 22.56
C ASP A 91 19.86 14.19 22.97
N PRO A 92 20.52 15.09 22.22
CA PRO A 92 20.61 16.51 22.56
C PRO A 92 19.24 17.21 22.58
N ASP A 93 18.97 18.04 23.59
CA ASP A 93 17.73 18.84 23.67
C ASP A 93 17.59 19.86 22.52
N LYS A 94 18.70 20.18 21.85
CA LYS A 94 18.79 21.14 20.75
C LYS A 94 19.76 20.65 19.69
N MET A 95 19.45 20.98 18.44
CA MET A 95 20.34 20.73 17.31
C MET A 95 21.65 21.52 17.44
N PHE A 96 22.71 20.93 16.88
CA PHE A 96 23.98 21.61 16.67
C PHE A 96 23.88 22.66 15.54
N VAL A 97 24.75 23.65 15.57
CA VAL A 97 24.91 24.68 14.54
C VAL A 97 25.66 24.08 13.34
N PRO A 98 25.13 24.21 12.11
CA PRO A 98 25.80 23.73 10.90
C PRO A 98 27.24 24.25 10.76
N GLY A 99 28.18 23.35 10.45
CA GLY A 99 29.60 23.67 10.28
C GLY A 99 30.40 23.81 11.58
N GLU A 100 29.77 23.66 12.75
CA GLU A 100 30.49 23.75 14.02
C GLU A 100 31.27 22.47 14.36
N MET A 101 32.26 22.60 15.23
CA MET A 101 32.94 21.46 15.83
C MET A 101 32.30 21.14 17.18
N VAL A 102 32.01 19.87 17.43
CA VAL A 102 31.42 19.38 18.68
C VAL A 102 32.45 18.51 19.40
N SER A 103 32.80 18.91 20.61
CA SER A 103 33.62 18.13 21.53
C SER A 103 32.74 17.28 22.43
N VAL A 104 32.98 15.97 22.42
CA VAL A 104 32.32 14.97 23.25
C VAL A 104 33.29 14.48 24.30
N THR A 105 32.93 14.58 25.58
CA THR A 105 33.64 13.90 26.67
C THR A 105 32.65 13.12 27.52
N VAL A 106 32.88 11.81 27.64
CA VAL A 106 32.13 10.94 28.56
C VAL A 106 33.05 10.53 29.70
N ASP A 107 32.70 10.96 30.91
CA ASP A 107 33.45 10.70 32.13
C ASP A 107 33.36 9.23 32.56
N ARG A 108 34.38 8.79 33.28
CA ARG A 108 34.40 7.45 33.87
C ARG A 108 33.26 7.31 34.90
N GLY A 109 32.45 6.27 34.78
CA GLY A 109 31.38 6.00 35.75
C GLY A 109 30.38 4.93 35.32
N ILE A 110 30.21 4.75 34.01
CA ILE A 110 29.34 3.74 33.43
C ILE A 110 29.86 2.34 33.76
N LYS A 111 28.96 1.47 34.23
CA LYS A 111 29.26 0.09 34.61
C LYS A 111 28.60 -0.89 33.67
N THR A 112 29.30 -1.99 33.42
CA THR A 112 28.73 -3.15 32.74
C THR A 112 27.99 -4.04 33.74
N THR A 113 27.10 -4.91 33.27
CA THR A 113 26.42 -5.93 34.07
C THR A 113 27.41 -6.89 34.73
N LYS A 114 28.62 -7.04 34.17
CA LYS A 114 29.74 -7.81 34.73
C LYS A 114 30.50 -7.06 35.83
N GLY A 115 30.14 -5.82 36.13
CA GLY A 115 30.72 -5.00 37.18
C GLY A 115 32.02 -4.28 36.80
N SER A 116 32.46 -4.37 35.55
CA SER A 116 33.56 -3.53 35.03
C SER A 116 33.09 -2.09 34.83
N THR A 117 33.99 -1.13 34.94
CA THR A 117 33.70 0.30 34.67
C THR A 117 34.35 0.69 33.36
N LEU A 118 33.56 1.23 32.43
CA LEU A 118 34.07 1.74 31.15
C LEU A 118 34.96 2.96 31.40
N GLN A 119 36.05 3.06 30.65
CA GLN A 119 36.96 4.21 30.70
C GLN A 119 36.30 5.46 30.13
N SER A 120 36.81 6.62 30.54
CA SER A 120 36.42 7.89 29.91
C SER A 120 36.83 7.91 28.44
N VAL A 121 36.02 8.55 27.61
CA VAL A 121 36.33 8.77 26.19
C VAL A 121 36.17 10.25 25.85
N SER A 122 37.02 10.76 24.98
CA SER A 122 36.93 12.12 24.45
C SER A 122 37.24 12.09 22.96
N PHE A 123 36.41 12.76 22.17
CA PHE A 123 36.59 12.89 20.73
C PHE A 123 35.85 14.12 20.22
N ASP A 124 36.17 14.53 19.00
CA ASP A 124 35.54 15.65 18.32
C ASP A 124 34.91 15.17 17.01
N PHE A 125 33.88 15.86 16.54
CA PHE A 125 33.36 15.73 15.18
C PHE A 125 32.92 17.11 14.65
N THR A 126 32.83 17.24 13.33
CA THR A 126 32.33 18.44 12.66
C THR A 126 30.92 18.17 12.13
N VAL A 127 30.03 19.11 12.38
CA VAL A 127 28.65 19.09 11.87
C VAL A 127 28.67 19.53 10.41
N SER A 128 27.87 18.88 9.57
CA SER A 128 27.65 19.28 8.18
C SER A 128 27.33 20.77 8.09
N SER A 129 27.90 21.46 7.09
CA SER A 129 27.63 22.89 6.87
C SER A 129 26.23 23.17 6.32
N GLN A 130 25.50 22.12 5.92
CA GLN A 130 24.12 22.22 5.49
C GLN A 130 23.17 22.18 6.69
N ALA A 131 22.20 23.11 6.70
CA ALA A 131 21.17 23.17 7.72
C ALA A 131 20.01 22.19 7.45
N LEU A 132 19.37 21.74 8.53
CA LEU A 132 18.13 20.95 8.48
C LEU A 132 16.90 21.83 8.13
N PRO A 133 15.82 21.25 7.56
CA PRO A 133 15.77 19.90 7.03
C PRO A 133 16.72 19.77 5.85
N TYR A 134 17.32 18.59 5.67
CA TYR A 134 18.05 18.31 4.45
C TYR A 134 17.05 18.39 3.30
N THR A 135 16.96 19.54 2.65
CA THR A 135 16.10 19.73 1.49
C THR A 135 16.71 18.95 0.35
N ASP A 136 15.91 18.12 -0.32
CA ASP A 136 16.28 17.46 -1.56
C ASP A 136 17.04 18.42 -2.48
N ALA A 137 18.22 18.02 -2.95
CA ALA A 137 18.94 18.77 -3.97
C ALA A 137 19.62 17.78 -4.92
N PRO A 138 19.11 17.52 -6.15
CA PRO A 138 18.09 18.23 -6.92
C PRO A 138 16.86 17.36 -7.31
N THR A 139 15.87 18.04 -7.90
CA THR A 139 14.76 17.46 -8.64
C THR A 139 15.24 16.40 -9.64
N ILE A 140 14.38 15.42 -9.88
CA ILE A 140 14.35 14.31 -10.87
C ILE A 140 15.26 14.41 -12.13
N ASP A 141 15.69 15.61 -12.54
CA ASP A 141 16.56 15.90 -13.68
C ASP A 141 18.03 15.42 -13.57
N ASP A 142 18.64 15.22 -12.39
CA ASP A 142 20.03 14.71 -12.35
C ASP A 142 20.14 13.20 -12.65
N PHE A 143 19.04 12.47 -12.51
CA PHE A 143 18.93 11.08 -13.01
C PHE A 143 18.74 11.03 -14.54
N VAL A 144 18.45 12.17 -15.18
CA VAL A 144 18.12 12.23 -16.62
C VAL A 144 19.33 12.06 -17.51
N SER A 145 20.56 12.20 -17.00
CA SER A 145 21.74 11.79 -17.79
C SER A 145 21.78 10.27 -18.05
N GLU A 146 21.14 9.45 -17.21
CA GLU A 146 20.99 8.00 -17.44
C GLU A 146 19.69 7.64 -18.19
N SER A 147 18.68 8.52 -18.23
CA SER A 147 17.30 8.16 -18.61
C SER A 147 16.81 8.65 -19.99
N HIS A 148 17.69 9.04 -20.91
CA HIS A 148 17.27 9.46 -22.27
C HIS A 148 16.77 8.32 -23.18
N SER A 149 16.69 7.08 -22.70
CA SER A 149 16.01 6.00 -23.41
C SER A 149 14.70 5.64 -22.72
N ALA A 150 13.59 5.70 -23.46
CA ALA A 150 12.35 5.01 -23.13
C ALA A 150 12.64 3.55 -22.72
N ALA A 151 11.76 2.93 -21.92
CA ALA A 151 11.86 1.51 -21.60
C ALA A 151 12.19 0.75 -22.89
N ARG A 152 13.35 0.09 -22.94
CA ARG A 152 13.75 -0.60 -24.15
C ARG A 152 12.76 -1.74 -24.34
N LYS A 153 12.10 -1.76 -25.49
CA LYS A 153 11.34 -2.92 -25.92
C LYS A 153 12.34 -4.05 -26.15
N ASP A 154 12.28 -5.07 -25.31
CA ASP A 154 13.07 -6.27 -25.50
C ASP A 154 12.69 -6.91 -26.85
N THR A 155 13.67 -7.42 -27.59
CA THR A 155 13.47 -7.95 -28.95
C THR A 155 12.81 -9.34 -28.99
N ALA A 156 12.10 -9.72 -27.94
CA ALA A 156 11.41 -11.01 -27.85
C ALA A 156 10.28 -11.08 -28.90
N PRO A 157 10.16 -12.20 -29.64
CA PRO A 157 9.06 -12.41 -30.57
C PRO A 157 7.73 -12.48 -29.79
N ALA A 158 6.67 -11.91 -30.37
CA ALA A 158 5.30 -12.06 -29.88
C ALA A 158 4.91 -13.55 -29.96
N LEU A 159 5.03 -14.25 -28.84
CA LEU A 159 4.44 -15.57 -28.62
C LEU A 159 2.97 -15.38 -28.23
N ASP A 160 2.19 -16.46 -28.21
CA ASP A 160 0.82 -16.46 -27.66
C ASP A 160 0.88 -15.97 -26.20
N THR A 161 0.66 -14.68 -25.99
CA THR A 161 0.69 -14.03 -24.68
C THR A 161 -0.68 -14.10 -24.05
N ILE A 162 -0.76 -14.48 -22.77
CA ILE A 162 -1.95 -14.21 -21.96
C ILE A 162 -1.82 -12.75 -21.53
N ARG A 163 -2.76 -11.90 -21.97
CA ARG A 163 -2.77 -10.47 -21.66
C ARG A 163 -3.93 -10.19 -20.71
N LYS A 164 -3.66 -9.42 -19.66
CA LYS A 164 -4.59 -8.93 -18.66
C LYS A 164 -4.50 -7.41 -18.60
N GLU A 165 -5.59 -6.70 -18.82
CA GLU A 165 -5.62 -5.23 -18.85
C GLU A 165 -6.82 -4.67 -18.07
N ALA A 166 -6.84 -3.36 -17.88
CA ALA A 166 -7.90 -2.71 -17.10
C ALA A 166 -9.30 -3.03 -17.63
N SER A 167 -9.50 -3.04 -18.96
CA SER A 167 -10.80 -3.34 -19.58
C SER A 167 -11.29 -4.77 -19.39
N ASP A 168 -10.47 -5.69 -18.87
CA ASP A 168 -10.91 -7.03 -18.49
C ASP A 168 -11.70 -7.03 -17.17
N TYR A 169 -11.71 -5.90 -16.45
CA TYR A 169 -12.34 -5.76 -15.14
C TYR A 169 -13.25 -4.53 -15.12
N VAL A 170 -14.41 -4.65 -14.48
CA VAL A 170 -15.32 -3.52 -14.22
C VAL A 170 -14.91 -2.79 -12.94
N THR A 171 -14.39 -3.54 -11.97
CA THR A 171 -14.09 -3.06 -10.61
C THR A 171 -12.68 -2.50 -10.43
N VAL A 172 -11.88 -2.45 -11.51
CA VAL A 172 -10.49 -1.95 -11.50
C VAL A 172 -10.41 -0.63 -12.26
N PRO A 173 -9.62 0.36 -11.80
CA PRO A 173 -9.45 1.62 -12.53
C PRO A 173 -8.93 1.41 -13.97
N ASP A 174 -9.50 2.14 -14.94
CA ASP A 174 -9.10 2.15 -16.36
C ASP A 174 -7.61 2.47 -16.60
N THR A 175 -6.94 3.04 -15.60
CA THR A 175 -5.52 3.40 -15.64
C THR A 175 -4.58 2.25 -15.25
N PHE A 176 -5.11 1.08 -14.86
CA PHE A 176 -4.31 -0.07 -14.50
C PHE A 176 -3.47 -0.57 -15.69
N PRO A 177 -2.16 -0.83 -15.51
CA PRO A 177 -1.29 -1.22 -16.61
C PRO A 177 -1.60 -2.64 -17.12
N ALA A 178 -1.50 -2.84 -18.43
CA ALA A 178 -1.60 -4.17 -19.00
C ALA A 178 -0.41 -5.05 -18.61
N ILE A 179 -0.72 -6.28 -18.19
CA ILE A 179 0.20 -7.34 -17.78
C ILE A 179 0.15 -8.45 -18.82
N ASN A 180 1.32 -8.85 -19.31
CA ASN A 180 1.47 -9.90 -20.31
C ASN A 180 2.27 -11.07 -19.73
N ILE A 181 1.69 -12.27 -19.75
CA ILE A 181 2.42 -13.51 -19.51
C ILE A 181 2.97 -14.00 -20.85
N THR A 182 4.27 -13.84 -21.04
CA THR A 182 4.99 -14.26 -22.26
C THR A 182 5.53 -15.68 -22.16
N THR A 183 5.62 -16.24 -20.95
CA THR A 183 5.84 -17.66 -20.71
C THR A 183 4.88 -18.11 -19.60
N PRO A 184 3.86 -18.94 -19.92
CA PRO A 184 2.93 -19.46 -18.93
C PRO A 184 3.65 -20.22 -17.82
N ALA A 185 3.13 -20.13 -16.60
CA ALA A 185 3.70 -20.79 -15.45
C ALA A 185 3.65 -22.32 -15.57
N GLU A 186 4.82 -22.98 -15.59
CA GLU A 186 4.93 -24.44 -15.54
C GLU A 186 6.12 -24.85 -14.65
N GLY A 187 5.86 -25.37 -13.45
CA GLY A 187 6.93 -25.73 -12.52
C GLY A 187 7.53 -24.54 -11.76
N THR A 188 6.77 -23.46 -11.61
CA THR A 188 7.12 -22.33 -10.74
C THR A 188 7.04 -22.70 -9.26
N ASP A 189 7.67 -21.91 -8.41
CA ASP A 189 7.47 -22.02 -6.96
C ASP A 189 6.09 -21.49 -6.53
N ASN A 190 5.64 -21.88 -5.34
CA ASN A 190 4.36 -21.42 -4.81
C ASN A 190 4.37 -19.92 -4.48
N GLY A 191 3.23 -19.25 -4.65
CA GLY A 191 3.02 -17.87 -4.21
C GLY A 191 2.62 -16.92 -5.33
N TYR A 192 2.65 -15.64 -5.00
CA TYR A 192 2.24 -14.52 -5.85
C TYR A 192 3.43 -13.64 -6.19
N ILE A 193 3.31 -12.88 -7.28
CA ILE A 193 4.35 -11.93 -7.71
C ILE A 193 4.00 -10.54 -7.18
N PHE A 194 4.92 -9.97 -6.41
CA PHE A 194 4.88 -8.61 -5.85
C PHE A 194 5.73 -7.71 -6.72
N LEU A 195 5.14 -6.62 -7.19
CA LEU A 195 5.81 -5.65 -8.05
C LEU A 195 5.16 -4.27 -7.93
N ASN A 196 5.83 -3.28 -8.50
CA ASN A 196 5.27 -1.97 -8.77
C ASN A 196 5.49 -1.65 -10.25
N ASN A 197 4.65 -0.80 -10.84
CA ASN A 197 4.92 -0.23 -12.16
C ASN A 197 5.29 1.24 -12.03
N ARG A 198 6.08 1.73 -12.98
CA ARG A 198 6.27 3.16 -13.24
C ARG A 198 6.57 3.40 -14.72
N PRO A 199 6.09 4.49 -15.32
CA PRO A 199 6.58 4.92 -16.62
C PRO A 199 8.09 5.16 -16.58
N TRP A 200 8.83 4.60 -17.54
CA TRP A 200 10.26 4.82 -17.69
C TRP A 200 10.55 5.94 -18.71
N GLY A 201 11.22 7.00 -18.25
CA GLY A 201 11.62 8.12 -19.10
C GLY A 201 10.50 9.11 -19.43
N GLY A 202 9.40 9.10 -18.67
CA GLY A 202 8.27 10.02 -18.80
C GLY A 202 7.69 10.44 -17.45
N ASP A 203 6.56 11.14 -17.49
CA ASP A 203 5.84 11.59 -16.30
C ASP A 203 5.37 10.42 -15.44
N ILE A 204 5.34 10.64 -14.11
CA ILE A 204 4.99 9.59 -13.15
C ILE A 204 3.47 9.61 -13.00
N GLU A 205 2.79 8.88 -13.87
CA GLU A 205 1.34 8.69 -13.84
C GLU A 205 1.03 7.20 -13.79
N ASN A 206 -0.17 6.86 -13.33
CA ASN A 206 -0.70 5.48 -13.37
C ASN A 206 0.26 4.45 -12.74
N SER A 207 0.88 4.81 -11.61
CA SER A 207 1.78 3.92 -10.87
C SER A 207 1.00 3.19 -9.78
N PHE A 208 1.28 1.89 -9.60
CA PHE A 208 0.56 1.02 -8.70
C PHE A 208 1.52 0.15 -7.88
N LEU A 209 1.09 -0.21 -6.66
CA LEU A 209 1.52 -1.45 -6.01
C LEU A 209 0.66 -2.58 -6.56
N ILE A 210 1.28 -3.71 -6.92
CA ILE A 210 0.62 -4.80 -7.64
C ILE A 210 1.00 -6.15 -7.00
N ILE A 211 0.00 -7.00 -6.79
CA ILE A 211 0.17 -8.44 -6.55
C ILE A 211 -0.63 -9.18 -7.61
N VAL A 212 0.01 -10.14 -8.30
CA VAL A 212 -0.63 -11.01 -9.29
C VAL A 212 -0.32 -12.48 -9.04
N ASP A 213 -1.15 -13.36 -9.58
CA ASP A 213 -0.88 -14.79 -9.61
C ASP A 213 -0.04 -15.23 -10.83
N ASN A 214 0.14 -16.55 -10.96
CA ASN A 214 0.92 -17.18 -12.03
C ASN A 214 0.33 -17.03 -13.44
N SER A 215 -0.93 -16.64 -13.56
CA SER A 215 -1.62 -16.37 -14.83
C SER A 215 -1.65 -14.88 -15.19
N GLY A 216 -1.09 -14.03 -14.32
CA GLY A 216 -1.17 -12.58 -14.44
C GLY A 216 -2.50 -12.00 -13.94
N GLU A 217 -3.35 -12.83 -13.33
CA GLU A 217 -4.60 -12.39 -12.73
C GLU A 217 -4.31 -11.50 -11.53
N LEU A 218 -5.08 -10.42 -11.40
CA LEU A 218 -4.92 -9.48 -10.30
C LEU A 218 -5.26 -10.14 -8.96
N ILE A 219 -4.52 -9.79 -7.92
CA ILE A 219 -4.82 -10.18 -6.54
C ILE A 219 -4.99 -8.94 -5.69
N TYR A 220 -4.07 -7.98 -5.82
CA TYR A 220 -4.13 -6.70 -5.12
C TYR A 220 -3.61 -5.59 -6.01
N HIS A 221 -4.26 -4.42 -5.97
CA HIS A 221 -3.73 -3.18 -6.52
C HIS A 221 -3.92 -2.01 -5.56
N LYS A 222 -2.97 -1.06 -5.60
CA LYS A 222 -3.10 0.26 -4.98
C LYS A 222 -2.57 1.31 -5.93
N ALA A 223 -3.44 2.18 -6.43
CA ALA A 223 -3.04 3.32 -7.24
C ALA A 223 -2.26 4.31 -6.36
N MET A 224 -1.14 4.81 -6.87
CA MET A 224 -0.39 5.90 -6.27
C MET A 224 -0.85 7.23 -6.87
N PRO A 225 -0.91 8.32 -6.08
CA PRO A 225 -1.19 9.64 -6.63
C PRO A 225 -0.20 10.02 -7.74
N ASP A 226 -0.66 10.80 -8.72
CA ASP A 226 0.22 11.31 -9.79
C ASP A 226 1.43 12.05 -9.20
N GLY A 227 2.59 11.83 -9.80
CA GLY A 227 3.88 12.31 -9.31
C GLY A 227 4.52 11.45 -8.23
N ILE A 228 3.79 10.52 -7.59
CA ILE A 228 4.29 9.71 -6.47
C ILE A 228 4.66 8.31 -6.94
N ARG A 229 5.92 7.92 -6.69
CA ARG A 229 6.41 6.54 -6.92
C ARG A 229 6.35 5.74 -5.62
N ALA A 230 6.28 4.42 -5.78
CA ALA A 230 6.32 3.48 -4.67
C ALA A 230 7.23 2.25 -4.93
N PRO A 231 8.57 2.42 -4.92
CA PRO A 231 9.48 1.30 -5.15
C PRO A 231 9.61 0.38 -3.92
N ASP A 232 10.33 -0.73 -4.13
CA ASP A 232 10.68 -1.74 -3.12
C ASP A 232 9.48 -2.37 -2.39
N PHE A 233 8.36 -2.56 -3.11
CA PHE A 233 7.19 -3.25 -2.59
C PHE A 233 7.45 -4.76 -2.42
N LYS A 234 7.52 -5.22 -1.17
CA LYS A 234 7.84 -6.62 -0.84
C LYS A 234 7.34 -7.03 0.53
N LYS A 235 7.32 -8.35 0.76
CA LYS A 235 7.13 -8.96 2.08
C LYS A 235 8.44 -9.02 2.85
N GLN A 236 8.40 -8.68 4.13
CA GLN A 236 9.50 -8.77 5.07
C GLN A 236 9.47 -10.10 5.85
N PRO A 237 10.58 -10.52 6.48
CA PRO A 237 10.65 -11.80 7.20
C PRO A 237 9.62 -11.97 8.32
N ASN A 238 9.18 -10.88 8.95
CA ASN A 238 8.15 -10.87 9.99
C ASN A 238 6.71 -11.02 9.45
N GLY A 239 6.53 -11.12 8.12
CA GLY A 239 5.24 -11.30 7.48
C GLY A 239 4.55 -10.02 7.02
N LEU A 240 5.07 -8.84 7.40
CA LEU A 240 4.52 -7.55 6.97
C LEU A 240 4.98 -7.19 5.55
N LEU A 241 4.27 -6.26 4.92
CA LEU A 241 4.67 -5.67 3.64
C LEU A 241 5.34 -4.32 3.86
N THR A 242 6.28 -3.96 3.00
CA THR A 242 6.90 -2.63 2.97
C THR A 242 6.92 -2.06 1.57
N TYR A 243 6.81 -0.74 1.44
CA TYR A 243 7.16 0.01 0.22
C TYR A 243 7.67 1.40 0.63
N TYR A 244 8.50 2.04 -0.21
CA TYR A 244 8.90 3.43 -0.01
C TYR A 244 7.88 4.37 -0.65
N GLU A 245 7.50 5.48 -0.01
CA GLU A 245 6.55 6.44 -0.58
C GLU A 245 7.21 7.82 -0.74
N TYR A 246 7.46 8.24 -1.98
CA TYR A 246 8.12 9.53 -2.25
C TYR A 246 7.31 10.75 -1.77
N GLY A 247 5.98 10.64 -1.63
CA GLY A 247 5.15 11.74 -1.16
C GLY A 247 5.41 12.12 0.31
N ILE A 248 6.00 11.22 1.09
CA ILE A 248 6.30 11.44 2.50
C ILE A 248 7.76 11.15 2.87
N ASN A 249 8.58 10.75 1.90
CA ASN A 249 10.00 10.47 2.06
C ASN A 249 10.35 9.43 3.15
N ALA A 250 9.56 8.35 3.21
CA ALA A 250 9.68 7.30 4.22
C ALA A 250 9.13 5.96 3.74
N TYR A 251 9.44 4.89 4.48
CA TYR A 251 8.86 3.57 4.26
C TYR A 251 7.51 3.42 4.96
N ARG A 252 6.55 2.83 4.26
CA ARG A 252 5.26 2.40 4.78
C ARG A 252 5.32 0.92 5.11
N VAL A 253 4.81 0.54 6.27
CA VAL A 253 4.64 -0.86 6.67
C VAL A 253 3.16 -1.19 6.65
N MET A 254 2.77 -2.25 5.94
CA MET A 254 1.40 -2.74 5.89
C MET A 254 1.29 -4.16 6.46
N ASP A 255 0.15 -4.45 7.07
CA ASP A 255 -0.20 -5.81 7.49
C ASP A 255 -0.94 -6.58 6.38
N SER A 256 -1.47 -7.77 6.70
CA SER A 256 -2.22 -8.60 5.77
C SER A 256 -3.58 -8.02 5.36
N SER A 257 -4.07 -6.98 6.04
CA SER A 257 -5.27 -6.23 5.66
C SER A 257 -5.00 -5.06 4.72
N TYR A 258 -3.72 -4.87 4.34
CA TYR A 258 -3.22 -3.78 3.49
C TYR A 258 -3.35 -2.38 4.12
N GLU A 259 -3.62 -2.32 5.42
CA GLU A 259 -3.59 -1.09 6.19
C GLU A 259 -2.17 -0.70 6.54
N VAL A 260 -1.85 0.60 6.45
CA VAL A 260 -0.56 1.12 6.90
C VAL A 260 -0.58 1.19 8.42
N ILE A 261 0.24 0.35 9.06
CA ILE A 261 0.34 0.28 10.53
C ILE A 261 1.54 1.04 11.09
N GLU A 262 2.53 1.35 10.25
CA GLU A 262 3.72 2.09 10.65
C GLU A 262 4.28 2.91 9.48
N THR A 263 4.90 4.04 9.79
CA THR A 263 5.74 4.82 8.88
C THR A 263 7.13 4.93 9.47
N ILE A 264 8.14 4.43 8.76
CA ILE A 264 9.53 4.38 9.20
C ILE A 264 10.34 5.42 8.43
N SER A 265 10.85 6.41 9.17
CA SER A 265 11.75 7.46 8.67
C SER A 265 13.18 7.21 9.14
N ALA A 266 14.14 7.86 8.48
CA ALA A 266 15.51 7.92 8.98
C ALA A 266 15.59 8.76 10.27
N GLY A 267 16.53 8.41 11.16
CA GLY A 267 16.82 9.17 12.36
C GLY A 267 17.79 10.33 12.11
N ASN A 268 18.14 11.05 13.17
CA ASN A 268 19.12 12.16 13.14
C ASN A 268 18.77 13.29 12.15
N GLY A 269 17.51 13.45 11.77
CA GLY A 269 17.05 14.50 10.84
C GLY A 269 17.30 14.20 9.35
N TYR A 270 17.75 13.00 9.02
CA TYR A 270 17.92 12.54 7.64
C TYR A 270 16.58 12.16 6.97
N ILE A 271 16.63 12.02 5.65
CA ILE A 271 15.57 11.44 4.83
C ILE A 271 15.99 10.03 4.42
N ALA A 272 15.09 9.06 4.59
CA ALA A 272 15.36 7.69 4.16
C ALA A 272 15.43 7.62 2.62
N ASP A 273 16.31 6.78 2.10
CA ASP A 273 16.42 6.51 0.67
C ASP A 273 15.48 5.35 0.25
N SER A 274 15.06 5.40 -1.02
CA SER A 274 14.04 4.52 -1.62
C SER A 274 14.52 3.12 -2.04
N HIS A 275 15.82 2.81 -1.95
CA HIS A 275 16.37 1.60 -2.59
C HIS A 275 16.21 0.31 -1.77
N GLY A 276 16.07 0.40 -0.45
CA GLY A 276 15.80 -0.79 0.35
C GLY A 276 15.72 -0.57 1.85
N ILE A 277 14.79 -1.29 2.46
CA ILE A 277 14.67 -1.52 3.91
C ILE A 277 14.76 -3.02 4.22
N GLN A 278 15.32 -3.36 5.38
CA GLN A 278 15.26 -4.70 5.98
C GLN A 278 14.68 -4.61 7.39
N ILE A 279 13.58 -5.33 7.65
CA ILE A 279 13.09 -5.53 9.03
C ILE A 279 13.76 -6.79 9.59
N LEU A 280 14.53 -6.61 10.65
CA LEU A 280 15.32 -7.66 11.28
C LEU A 280 14.46 -8.51 12.25
N PRO A 281 14.86 -9.75 12.55
CA PRO A 281 14.11 -10.63 13.46
C PRO A 281 13.92 -10.08 14.89
N ASN A 282 14.76 -9.15 15.32
CA ASN A 282 14.69 -8.46 16.61
C ASN A 282 13.88 -7.16 16.54
N GLY A 283 13.07 -6.93 15.50
CA GLY A 283 12.25 -5.72 15.35
C GLY A 283 13.00 -4.45 14.92
N HIS A 284 14.35 -4.51 14.87
CA HIS A 284 15.18 -3.45 14.33
C HIS A 284 15.00 -3.30 12.83
N VAL A 285 15.44 -2.17 12.31
CA VAL A 285 15.36 -1.83 10.89
C VAL A 285 16.72 -1.40 10.39
N LEU A 286 17.15 -1.97 9.26
CA LEU A 286 18.24 -1.40 8.45
C LEU A 286 17.67 -0.61 7.29
N LEU A 287 18.13 0.63 7.13
CA LEU A 287 17.76 1.50 6.01
C LEU A 287 18.96 2.31 5.50
N MET A 288 18.80 2.87 4.31
CA MET A 288 19.82 3.66 3.61
C MET A 288 19.36 5.11 3.53
N ILE A 289 20.31 6.03 3.39
CA ILE A 289 20.10 7.48 3.31
C ILE A 289 21.12 8.03 2.30
N TYR A 290 20.69 8.99 1.47
CA TYR A 290 21.57 9.76 0.60
C TYR A 290 21.72 11.18 1.17
N HIS A 291 22.92 11.50 1.65
CA HIS A 291 23.22 12.82 2.20
C HIS A 291 24.00 13.65 1.18
N HIS A 292 23.37 14.71 0.68
CA HIS A 292 23.92 15.59 -0.34
C HIS A 292 24.69 16.73 0.30
N ARG A 293 25.96 16.94 -0.04
CA ARG A 293 26.75 18.04 0.52
C ARG A 293 27.60 18.75 -0.54
N PRO A 294 27.82 20.06 -0.41
CA PRO A 294 28.79 20.75 -1.26
C PRO A 294 30.22 20.25 -0.97
N ALA A 295 31.03 20.09 -2.01
CA ALA A 295 32.42 19.69 -1.91
C ALA A 295 33.29 20.36 -3.00
N ASP A 296 34.51 20.73 -2.62
CA ASP A 296 35.57 21.09 -3.56
C ASP A 296 36.40 19.82 -3.86
N LEU A 297 36.30 19.33 -5.10
CA LEU A 297 37.00 18.15 -5.59
C LEU A 297 38.21 18.52 -6.47
N SER A 298 38.61 19.80 -6.54
CA SER A 298 39.68 20.24 -7.44
C SER A 298 41.02 19.56 -7.17
N ASP A 299 41.32 19.26 -5.90
CA ASP A 299 42.53 18.56 -5.48
C ASP A 299 42.60 17.10 -5.96
N ILE A 300 41.47 16.50 -6.32
CA ILE A 300 41.37 15.14 -6.87
C ILE A 300 40.98 15.14 -8.35
N GLY A 301 41.08 16.29 -9.03
CA GLY A 301 40.81 16.44 -10.46
C GLY A 301 39.35 16.62 -10.82
N GLY A 302 38.47 16.85 -9.84
CA GLY A 302 37.05 17.14 -10.03
C GLY A 302 36.72 18.64 -10.05
N ARG A 303 35.43 18.97 -9.92
CA ARG A 303 34.97 20.37 -9.80
C ARG A 303 35.23 20.94 -8.41
N SER A 304 35.48 22.24 -8.34
CA SER A 304 35.57 22.96 -7.04
C SER A 304 34.21 23.31 -6.43
N ASP A 305 33.12 23.11 -7.16
CA ASP A 305 31.74 23.45 -6.80
C ASP A 305 30.80 22.25 -6.98
N ALA A 306 31.26 21.04 -6.66
CA ALA A 306 30.47 19.83 -6.77
C ALA A 306 29.48 19.68 -5.61
N THR A 307 28.41 18.93 -5.83
CA THR A 307 27.62 18.28 -4.78
C THR A 307 28.02 16.81 -4.73
N VAL A 308 28.48 16.32 -3.58
CA VAL A 308 28.76 14.91 -3.34
C VAL A 308 27.59 14.28 -2.60
N ILE A 309 27.23 13.05 -2.98
CA ILE A 309 26.23 12.25 -2.27
C ILE A 309 26.96 11.18 -1.47
N ASP A 310 26.87 11.27 -0.14
CA ASP A 310 27.33 10.21 0.76
C ASP A 310 26.21 9.19 0.97
N LEU A 311 26.56 7.92 0.93
CA LEU A 311 25.72 6.85 1.45
C LEU A 311 25.85 6.82 2.98
N ILE A 312 24.71 6.82 3.67
CA ILE A 312 24.61 6.51 5.09
C ILE A 312 23.74 5.26 5.26
N VAL A 313 24.14 4.36 6.16
CA VAL A 313 23.33 3.22 6.61
C VAL A 313 23.01 3.40 8.08
N GLN A 314 21.73 3.30 8.43
CA GLN A 314 21.28 3.32 9.82
C GLN A 314 20.69 1.98 10.22
N GLU A 315 20.94 1.62 11.47
CA GLU A 315 20.12 0.66 12.20
C GLU A 315 19.29 1.38 13.24
N LEU A 316 17.98 1.20 13.15
CA LEU A 316 17.01 1.71 14.11
C LEU A 316 16.54 0.59 15.01
N ASP A 317 16.49 0.85 16.32
CA ASP A 317 15.97 -0.09 17.30
C ASP A 317 14.42 -0.24 17.23
N GLU A 318 13.81 -1.04 18.11
CA GLU A 318 12.36 -1.20 18.14
C GLU A 318 11.61 0.13 18.43
N SER A 319 12.25 1.06 19.16
CA SER A 319 11.74 2.40 19.46
C SER A 319 12.13 3.45 18.42
N ARG A 320 12.76 3.02 17.32
CA ARG A 320 13.27 3.86 16.23
C ARG A 320 14.40 4.83 16.62
N ASN A 321 15.13 4.53 17.69
CA ASN A 321 16.38 5.23 17.99
C ASN A 321 17.51 4.74 17.08
N VAL A 322 18.42 5.63 16.69
CA VAL A 322 19.60 5.27 15.89
C VAL A 322 20.63 4.60 16.80
N VAL A 323 20.77 3.28 16.68
CA VAL A 323 21.75 2.49 17.45
C VAL A 323 23.03 2.21 16.66
N PHE A 324 22.99 2.40 15.35
CA PHE A 324 24.14 2.35 14.46
C PHE A 324 23.93 3.30 13.29
N GLU A 325 24.95 4.07 12.95
CA GLU A 325 25.05 4.93 11.79
C GLU A 325 26.45 4.76 11.18
N TRP A 326 26.50 4.46 9.89
CA TRP A 326 27.72 4.34 9.12
C TRP A 326 27.66 5.29 7.93
N ASN A 327 28.62 6.21 7.82
CA ASN A 327 28.68 7.19 6.75
C ASN A 327 29.88 6.90 5.84
N SER A 328 29.61 6.63 4.56
CA SER A 328 30.65 6.36 3.56
C SER A 328 31.77 7.40 3.49
N ALA A 329 31.50 8.68 3.81
CA ALA A 329 32.53 9.73 3.82
C ALA A 329 33.69 9.45 4.79
N ASP A 330 33.43 8.68 5.85
CA ASP A 330 34.42 8.34 6.88
C ASP A 330 35.21 7.06 6.53
N HIS A 331 34.85 6.36 5.44
CA HIS A 331 35.34 5.02 5.14
C HIS A 331 35.77 4.80 3.68
N ILE A 332 35.19 5.52 2.72
CA ILE A 332 35.38 5.30 1.27
C ILE A 332 35.87 6.59 0.63
N ALA A 333 36.96 6.50 -0.14
CA ALA A 333 37.47 7.64 -0.88
C ALA A 333 36.59 7.94 -2.11
N ILE A 334 36.26 9.22 -2.33
CA ILE A 334 35.46 9.65 -3.50
C ILE A 334 36.06 9.16 -4.83
N THR A 335 37.38 9.07 -4.93
CA THR A 335 38.12 8.61 -6.12
C THR A 335 37.94 7.13 -6.46
N ASP A 336 37.39 6.33 -5.54
CA ASP A 336 37.14 4.90 -5.78
C ASP A 336 36.03 4.68 -6.82
N THR A 337 35.18 5.69 -7.05
CA THR A 337 34.05 5.61 -7.98
C THR A 337 34.44 5.53 -9.45
N PHE A 338 33.58 4.93 -10.26
CA PHE A 338 33.65 4.98 -11.72
C PHE A 338 32.92 6.20 -12.31
N VAL A 339 32.26 7.02 -11.48
CA VAL A 339 31.61 8.27 -11.89
C VAL A 339 32.66 9.33 -12.25
N ASP A 340 32.34 10.16 -13.24
CA ASP A 340 33.15 11.31 -13.64
C ASP A 340 33.08 12.41 -12.56
N LEU A 341 34.22 12.72 -11.93
CA LEU A 341 34.31 13.74 -10.87
C LEU A 341 34.14 15.18 -11.37
N THR A 342 34.05 15.39 -12.69
CA THR A 342 33.83 16.70 -13.31
C THR A 342 32.35 17.06 -13.48
N THR A 343 31.43 16.15 -13.13
CA THR A 343 29.98 16.41 -13.10
C THR A 343 29.60 17.31 -11.92
N ARG A 344 28.44 17.98 -12.01
CA ARG A 344 27.93 18.84 -10.93
C ARG A 344 27.61 18.04 -9.68
N THR A 345 26.99 16.88 -9.85
CA THR A 345 26.59 15.97 -8.77
C THR A 345 27.41 14.69 -8.90
N VAL A 346 28.12 14.32 -7.84
CA VAL A 346 29.01 13.15 -7.77
C VAL A 346 28.44 12.19 -6.73
N ASP A 347 27.63 11.25 -7.22
CA ASP A 347 27.16 10.11 -6.45
C ASP A 347 28.22 9.00 -6.50
N TYR A 348 29.20 9.05 -5.61
CA TYR A 348 30.38 8.21 -5.74
C TYR A 348 30.13 6.76 -5.32
N VAL A 349 29.25 6.52 -4.33
CA VAL A 349 28.93 5.18 -3.83
C VAL A 349 27.70 4.59 -4.52
N HIS A 350 26.61 5.36 -4.58
CA HIS A 350 25.27 4.91 -4.98
C HIS A 350 24.87 3.56 -4.36
N GLY A 351 24.57 3.58 -3.07
CA GLY A 351 24.15 2.38 -2.35
C GLY A 351 22.71 1.98 -2.68
N ASN A 352 22.48 0.75 -3.13
CA ASN A 352 21.15 0.32 -3.58
C ASN A 352 20.60 -0.95 -2.90
N ALA A 353 21.34 -1.52 -1.96
CA ALA A 353 20.88 -2.61 -1.10
C ALA A 353 21.73 -2.70 0.17
N VAL A 354 21.08 -3.07 1.26
CA VAL A 354 21.67 -3.41 2.56
C VAL A 354 21.13 -4.76 3.01
N GLU A 355 21.98 -5.56 3.63
CA GLU A 355 21.70 -6.93 4.06
C GLU A 355 22.40 -7.23 5.40
N LEU A 356 21.69 -7.89 6.32
CA LEU A 356 22.30 -8.47 7.52
C LEU A 356 22.90 -9.83 7.16
N ASP A 357 24.21 -9.97 7.31
CA ASP A 357 24.94 -11.21 7.04
C ASP A 357 24.74 -12.24 8.17
N PHE A 358 25.02 -13.52 7.92
CA PHE A 358 24.79 -14.62 8.87
C PHE A 358 25.66 -14.52 10.14
N ASP A 359 26.79 -13.80 10.07
CA ASP A 359 27.68 -13.55 11.20
C ASP A 359 27.30 -12.28 11.98
N GLY A 360 26.20 -11.64 11.59
CA GLY A 360 25.66 -10.44 12.22
C GLY A 360 26.30 -9.15 11.73
N ASN A 361 27.17 -9.19 10.72
CA ASN A 361 27.73 -8.01 10.06
C ASN A 361 26.81 -7.48 8.95
N ILE A 362 27.14 -6.33 8.38
CA ILE A 362 26.31 -5.68 7.35
C ILE A 362 27.00 -5.79 5.99
N LEU A 363 26.25 -6.16 4.96
CA LEU A 363 26.68 -6.06 3.56
C LEU A 363 25.95 -4.90 2.90
N ILE A 364 26.67 -4.12 2.08
CA ILE A 364 26.09 -3.07 1.24
C ILE A 364 26.47 -3.28 -0.22
N SER A 365 25.55 -2.99 -1.13
CA SER A 365 25.80 -2.95 -2.57
C SER A 365 26.00 -1.51 -3.02
N SER A 366 27.17 -1.22 -3.57
CA SER A 366 27.58 0.10 -4.05
C SER A 366 27.70 0.09 -5.57
N ARG A 367 26.65 0.57 -6.25
CA ARG A 367 26.54 0.52 -7.72
C ARG A 367 27.68 1.25 -8.39
N ASN A 368 27.97 2.47 -7.97
CA ASN A 368 28.94 3.35 -8.64
C ASN A 368 30.40 3.01 -8.28
N LEU A 369 30.60 2.12 -7.30
CA LEU A 369 31.88 1.46 -7.04
C LEU A 369 32.00 0.10 -7.73
N SER A 370 30.90 -0.45 -8.27
CA SER A 370 30.80 -1.85 -8.73
C SER A 370 31.31 -2.85 -7.68
N GLU A 371 30.87 -2.66 -6.44
CA GLU A 371 31.48 -3.29 -5.27
C GLU A 371 30.45 -3.67 -4.20
N ILE A 372 30.70 -4.77 -3.49
CA ILE A 372 30.06 -5.13 -2.23
C ILE A 372 31.03 -4.86 -1.08
N THR A 373 30.61 -4.10 -0.07
CA THR A 373 31.41 -3.84 1.14
C THR A 373 30.78 -4.58 2.33
N LYS A 374 31.61 -5.27 3.13
CA LYS A 374 31.22 -5.82 4.43
C LYS A 374 31.67 -4.91 5.56
N ILE A 375 30.77 -4.58 6.46
CA ILE A 375 30.95 -3.65 7.57
C ILE A 375 30.77 -4.41 8.88
N ASP A 376 31.71 -4.24 9.81
CA ASP A 376 31.57 -4.73 11.17
C ASP A 376 30.45 -3.95 11.86
N ARG A 377 29.34 -4.64 12.17
CA ARG A 377 28.17 -4.00 12.77
C ARG A 377 28.45 -3.52 14.19
N GLN A 378 29.47 -4.08 14.86
CA GLN A 378 29.84 -3.73 16.23
C GLN A 378 30.70 -2.48 16.30
N THR A 379 31.61 -2.26 15.34
CA THR A 379 32.59 -1.15 15.35
C THR A 379 32.40 -0.11 14.24
N GLY A 380 31.68 -0.46 13.17
CA GLY A 380 31.54 0.36 11.95
C GLY A 380 32.72 0.25 10.99
N ASP A 381 33.76 -0.53 11.29
CA ASP A 381 34.91 -0.67 10.40
C ASP A 381 34.59 -1.52 9.16
N VAL A 382 35.27 -1.24 8.04
CA VAL A 382 35.18 -2.08 6.84
C VAL A 382 35.98 -3.35 7.08
N ILE A 383 35.34 -4.51 6.92
CA ILE A 383 35.97 -5.83 7.04
C ILE A 383 36.65 -6.21 5.73
N TRP A 384 35.93 -6.06 4.61
CA TRP A 384 36.47 -6.32 3.27
C TRP A 384 35.64 -5.66 2.18
N ARG A 385 36.27 -5.53 1.00
CA ARG A 385 35.66 -5.00 -0.24
C ARG A 385 35.79 -6.00 -1.39
N LEU A 386 34.66 -6.35 -2.00
CA LEU A 386 34.53 -7.34 -3.08
C LEU A 386 34.10 -6.64 -4.38
N GLY A 387 34.92 -6.72 -5.42
CA GLY A 387 34.68 -6.02 -6.69
C GLY A 387 35.26 -4.60 -6.72
N GLY A 388 35.01 -3.88 -7.82
CA GLY A 388 35.44 -2.49 -7.96
C GLY A 388 36.96 -2.27 -8.03
N LYS A 389 37.38 -1.01 -7.82
CA LYS A 389 38.79 -0.59 -7.88
C LYS A 389 39.61 -1.07 -6.67
N GLN A 390 38.96 -1.30 -5.54
CA GLN A 390 39.60 -1.69 -4.28
C GLN A 390 39.35 -3.17 -3.92
N ASN A 391 39.03 -3.98 -4.94
CA ASN A 391 38.75 -5.40 -4.81
C ASN A 391 39.85 -6.18 -4.07
N GLU A 392 39.46 -6.94 -3.04
CA GLU A 392 40.35 -7.83 -2.29
C GLU A 392 40.28 -9.30 -2.75
N PHE A 393 39.32 -9.67 -3.59
CA PHE A 393 39.01 -11.08 -3.89
C PHE A 393 39.44 -11.53 -5.28
N THR A 394 39.81 -12.80 -5.42
CA THR A 394 40.05 -13.41 -6.73
C THR A 394 38.76 -14.04 -7.25
N PHE A 395 38.31 -13.61 -8.44
CA PHE A 395 37.14 -14.18 -9.10
C PHE A 395 37.50 -15.45 -9.86
N GLU A 396 36.79 -16.53 -9.55
CA GLU A 396 36.90 -17.83 -10.20
C GLU A 396 35.65 -18.12 -11.04
N ASN A 397 35.88 -18.65 -12.24
CA ASN A 397 34.84 -18.96 -13.24
C ASN A 397 33.99 -17.77 -13.70
N ASP A 398 34.41 -16.53 -13.42
CA ASP A 398 33.71 -15.35 -13.87
C ASP A 398 34.60 -14.11 -14.01
N GLU A 399 34.07 -13.11 -14.70
CA GLU A 399 34.55 -11.73 -14.60
C GLU A 399 33.89 -11.03 -13.42
N GLN A 400 34.48 -9.92 -12.95
CA GLN A 400 33.85 -9.09 -11.93
C GLN A 400 32.50 -8.54 -12.42
N PHE A 401 31.49 -8.53 -11.54
CA PHE A 401 30.24 -7.83 -11.75
C PHE A 401 30.45 -6.30 -11.85
N ARG A 402 29.47 -5.60 -12.42
CA ARG A 402 29.51 -4.15 -12.66
C ARG A 402 28.13 -3.52 -12.43
N TYR A 403 28.11 -2.40 -11.69
CA TYR A 403 26.90 -1.61 -11.42
C TYR A 403 25.71 -2.42 -10.86
N GLN A 404 26.02 -3.40 -10.00
CA GLN A 404 25.07 -4.40 -9.50
C GLN A 404 24.00 -3.86 -8.55
N HIS A 405 22.91 -4.62 -8.39
CA HIS A 405 21.81 -4.38 -7.45
C HIS A 405 21.50 -5.62 -6.60
N ASP A 406 20.78 -5.38 -5.50
CA ASP A 406 20.14 -6.40 -4.66
C ASP A 406 21.07 -7.50 -4.15
N ILE A 407 22.09 -7.11 -3.39
CA ILE A 407 22.92 -8.07 -2.65
C ILE A 407 22.07 -8.77 -1.57
N ARG A 408 22.06 -10.10 -1.57
CA ARG A 408 21.43 -10.92 -0.53
C ARG A 408 22.34 -12.06 -0.10
N ARG A 409 22.33 -12.38 1.20
CA ARG A 409 23.02 -13.55 1.73
C ARG A 409 22.04 -14.71 1.83
N LEU A 410 22.38 -15.83 1.22
CA LEU A 410 21.61 -17.06 1.32
C LEU A 410 22.02 -17.87 2.56
N SER A 411 21.12 -18.75 3.01
CA SER A 411 21.34 -19.61 4.19
C SER A 411 22.48 -20.63 4.02
N ASN A 412 22.86 -20.94 2.78
CA ASN A 412 24.03 -21.78 2.46
C ASN A 412 25.36 -21.01 2.52
N GLY A 413 25.33 -19.71 2.79
CA GLY A 413 26.52 -18.84 2.80
C GLY A 413 26.82 -18.19 1.45
N ASN A 414 26.13 -18.55 0.37
CA ASN A 414 26.33 -17.90 -0.93
C ASN A 414 25.72 -16.50 -0.95
N ILE A 415 26.21 -15.68 -1.87
CA ILE A 415 25.71 -14.34 -2.15
C ILE A 415 25.01 -14.33 -3.50
N THR A 416 23.82 -13.75 -3.56
CA THR A 416 23.13 -13.43 -4.81
C THR A 416 23.18 -11.95 -5.10
N LEU A 417 23.28 -11.59 -6.38
CA LEU A 417 23.14 -10.22 -6.85
C LEU A 417 22.61 -10.19 -8.29
N TYR A 418 22.10 -9.03 -8.69
CA TYR A 418 21.73 -8.73 -10.07
C TYR A 418 22.82 -7.86 -10.71
N ASP A 419 23.52 -8.40 -11.70
CA ASP A 419 24.65 -7.77 -12.39
C ASP A 419 24.14 -7.02 -13.63
N ASN A 420 23.88 -5.71 -13.49
CA ASN A 420 23.35 -4.87 -14.56
C ASN A 420 24.35 -4.70 -15.72
N ARG A 421 25.66 -4.67 -15.39
CA ARG A 421 26.75 -4.35 -16.32
C ARG A 421 26.51 -3.05 -17.09
N SER A 422 26.00 -2.04 -16.41
CA SER A 422 25.69 -0.75 -17.01
C SER A 422 26.89 -0.20 -17.77
N TYR A 423 26.68 0.26 -19.00
CA TYR A 423 27.69 0.85 -19.89
C TYR A 423 28.75 -0.13 -20.45
N GLU A 424 28.71 -1.41 -20.08
CA GLU A 424 29.62 -2.43 -20.62
C GLU A 424 29.16 -2.94 -22.00
N LYS A 425 30.09 -3.56 -22.74
CA LYS A 425 29.80 -4.20 -24.05
C LYS A 425 30.28 -5.67 -24.06
N PRO A 426 29.52 -6.61 -24.65
CA PRO A 426 28.15 -6.46 -25.17
C PRO A 426 27.14 -6.13 -24.05
N GLU A 427 26.01 -5.50 -24.41
CA GLU A 427 24.97 -5.13 -23.45
C GLU A 427 24.14 -6.36 -23.06
N TYR A 428 24.21 -6.74 -21.79
CA TYR A 428 23.35 -7.74 -21.18
C TYR A 428 23.36 -7.56 -19.65
N SER A 429 22.29 -7.98 -19.00
CA SER A 429 22.23 -8.11 -17.54
C SER A 429 22.04 -9.59 -17.17
N ARG A 430 22.40 -9.96 -15.95
CA ARG A 430 22.29 -11.35 -15.47
C ARG A 430 22.05 -11.41 -13.98
N ALA A 431 21.36 -12.47 -13.55
CA ALA A 431 21.35 -12.88 -12.15
C ALA A 431 22.57 -13.77 -11.88
N VAL A 432 23.28 -13.56 -10.78
CA VAL A 432 24.48 -14.33 -10.42
C VAL A 432 24.42 -14.78 -8.97
N GLU A 433 24.96 -15.96 -8.70
CA GLU A 433 25.22 -16.48 -7.35
C GLU A 433 26.70 -16.84 -7.20
N TYR A 434 27.27 -16.43 -6.08
CA TYR A 434 28.68 -16.60 -5.74
C TYR A 434 28.84 -17.34 -4.41
N GLU A 435 29.72 -18.33 -4.40
CA GLU A 435 30.31 -18.87 -3.17
C GLU A 435 31.49 -17.98 -2.76
N ILE A 436 31.54 -17.54 -1.50
CA ILE A 436 32.56 -16.62 -0.98
C ILE A 436 33.41 -17.31 0.07
N ASP A 437 34.73 -17.33 -0.15
CA ASP A 437 35.72 -17.69 0.86
C ASP A 437 36.38 -16.41 1.37
N GLU A 438 35.96 -15.97 2.56
CA GLU A 438 36.47 -14.75 3.18
C GLU A 438 37.89 -14.91 3.75
N GLU A 439 38.35 -16.14 4.01
CA GLU A 439 39.70 -16.42 4.54
C GLU A 439 40.74 -16.41 3.42
N ASN A 440 40.47 -17.13 2.34
CA ASN A 440 41.36 -17.20 1.18
C ASN A 440 41.13 -16.06 0.18
N LYS A 441 40.10 -15.23 0.40
CA LYS A 441 39.71 -14.12 -0.47
C LYS A 441 39.46 -14.58 -1.90
N THR A 442 38.64 -15.62 -2.06
CA THR A 442 38.19 -16.12 -3.36
C THR A 442 36.68 -16.02 -3.47
N VAL A 443 36.21 -15.74 -4.69
CA VAL A 443 34.78 -15.67 -5.03
C VAL A 443 34.54 -16.52 -6.27
N THR A 444 33.72 -17.56 -6.14
CA THR A 444 33.50 -18.53 -7.20
C THR A 444 32.08 -18.40 -7.70
N LYS A 445 31.89 -18.10 -8.99
CA LYS A 445 30.54 -18.14 -9.59
C LYS A 445 30.06 -19.58 -9.62
N VAL A 446 28.98 -19.86 -8.89
CA VAL A 446 28.36 -21.19 -8.81
C VAL A 446 27.12 -21.29 -9.68
N TRP A 447 26.50 -20.16 -10.03
CA TRP A 447 25.34 -20.11 -10.90
C TRP A 447 25.19 -18.73 -11.56
N GLU A 448 24.65 -18.70 -12.78
CA GLU A 448 24.13 -17.48 -13.40
C GLU A 448 22.94 -17.78 -14.31
N TYR A 449 22.13 -16.74 -14.54
CA TYR A 449 21.16 -16.73 -15.63
C TYR A 449 21.30 -15.46 -16.46
N ARG A 450 21.50 -15.64 -17.76
CA ARG A 450 21.51 -14.60 -18.80
C ARG A 450 20.47 -14.98 -19.85
N ASN A 451 19.48 -14.11 -20.06
CA ASN A 451 18.39 -14.40 -20.99
C ASN A 451 18.92 -14.53 -22.44
N THR A 452 18.26 -15.35 -23.24
CA THR A 452 18.52 -15.43 -24.68
C THR A 452 17.20 -15.19 -25.44
N PRO A 453 17.08 -14.12 -26.25
CA PRO A 453 18.08 -13.07 -26.50
C PRO A 453 18.38 -12.23 -25.25
N ASP A 454 19.50 -11.51 -25.25
CA ASP A 454 19.92 -10.69 -24.12
C ASP A 454 18.85 -9.66 -23.73
N ILE A 455 18.58 -9.57 -22.43
CA ILE A 455 17.87 -8.44 -21.82
C ILE A 455 18.94 -7.59 -21.13
N TYR A 456 18.85 -6.27 -21.30
CA TYR A 456 19.79 -5.32 -20.71
C TYR A 456 19.03 -4.22 -19.99
N ALA A 457 19.15 -4.22 -18.66
CA ALA A 457 18.60 -3.20 -17.79
C ALA A 457 19.73 -2.39 -17.16
N VAL A 458 19.77 -1.09 -17.46
CA VAL A 458 20.83 -0.17 -17.02
C VAL A 458 20.78 0.13 -15.52
N ALA A 459 19.65 -0.12 -14.86
CA ALA A 459 19.45 0.10 -13.43
C ALA A 459 18.36 -0.80 -12.86
N MET A 460 18.27 -0.83 -11.52
CA MET A 460 17.26 -1.57 -10.76
C MET A 460 17.40 -3.09 -10.95
N GLY A 461 16.38 -3.85 -10.55
CA GLY A 461 16.34 -5.30 -10.66
C GLY A 461 16.80 -6.04 -9.40
N ASN A 462 16.55 -7.35 -9.38
CA ASN A 462 16.85 -8.23 -8.26
C ASN A 462 16.99 -9.70 -8.68
N HIS A 463 17.62 -10.48 -7.79
CA HIS A 463 17.75 -11.93 -7.91
C HIS A 463 17.29 -12.58 -6.61
N GLN A 464 16.19 -13.35 -6.67
CA GLN A 464 15.64 -14.08 -5.53
C GLN A 464 15.75 -15.59 -5.77
N ARG A 465 16.51 -16.29 -4.92
CA ARG A 465 16.48 -17.76 -4.85
C ARG A 465 15.20 -18.23 -4.16
N LEU A 466 14.51 -19.20 -4.75
CA LEU A 466 13.21 -19.70 -4.29
C LEU A 466 13.32 -21.06 -3.59
N PRO A 467 12.41 -21.39 -2.64
CA PRO A 467 12.36 -22.68 -1.93
C PRO A 467 12.49 -23.95 -2.79
N ASN A 468 11.91 -23.97 -4.00
CA ASN A 468 12.01 -25.13 -4.90
C ASN A 468 13.35 -25.22 -5.67
N GLY A 469 14.27 -24.26 -5.45
CA GLY A 469 15.57 -24.16 -6.12
C GLY A 469 15.59 -23.21 -7.32
N ASN A 470 14.42 -22.81 -7.83
CA ASN A 470 14.30 -21.85 -8.92
C ASN A 470 14.89 -20.48 -8.53
N ALA A 471 15.13 -19.65 -9.52
CA ALA A 471 15.46 -18.24 -9.33
C ALA A 471 14.39 -17.36 -9.99
N LEU A 472 13.89 -16.36 -9.26
CA LEU A 472 13.15 -15.25 -9.82
C LEU A 472 14.10 -14.09 -10.09
N ILE A 473 14.04 -13.56 -11.31
CA ILE A 473 14.80 -12.39 -11.75
C ILE A 473 13.80 -11.27 -11.99
N GLY A 474 13.91 -10.18 -11.25
CA GLY A 474 13.25 -8.92 -11.59
C GLY A 474 14.20 -8.09 -12.44
N TRP A 475 13.81 -7.71 -13.66
CA TRP A 475 14.78 -7.11 -14.60
C TRP A 475 15.01 -5.62 -14.39
N GLY A 476 14.09 -4.90 -13.75
CA GLY A 476 14.27 -3.48 -13.45
C GLY A 476 13.84 -2.59 -14.61
N SER A 477 14.76 -1.79 -15.15
CA SER A 477 14.49 -0.69 -16.10
C SER A 477 14.07 -1.09 -17.54
N VAL A 478 13.34 -2.20 -17.70
CA VAL A 478 12.85 -2.74 -18.99
C VAL A 478 11.40 -3.21 -18.85
N THR A 479 10.73 -3.49 -19.97
CA THR A 479 9.32 -3.91 -19.96
C THR A 479 9.11 -5.34 -19.47
N THR A 480 10.08 -6.23 -19.69
CA THR A 480 10.07 -7.56 -19.06
C THR A 480 10.24 -7.36 -17.57
N ALA A 481 9.20 -7.57 -16.77
CA ALA A 481 9.24 -7.22 -15.35
C ALA A 481 9.91 -8.33 -14.52
N ALA A 482 9.54 -9.59 -14.79
CA ALA A 482 10.02 -10.75 -14.05
C ALA A 482 10.14 -12.01 -14.91
N THR A 483 11.16 -12.82 -14.64
CA THR A 483 11.34 -14.17 -15.20
C THR A 483 11.66 -15.14 -14.09
N GLU A 484 11.01 -16.30 -14.06
CA GLU A 484 11.41 -17.41 -13.19
C GLU A 484 12.06 -18.52 -14.01
N VAL A 485 13.15 -19.06 -13.49
CA VAL A 485 13.93 -20.12 -14.13
C VAL A 485 14.26 -21.24 -13.15
N THR A 486 14.31 -22.46 -13.66
CA THR A 486 14.86 -23.63 -12.95
C THR A 486 16.35 -23.45 -12.64
N PRO A 487 16.94 -24.28 -11.74
CA PRO A 487 18.39 -24.30 -11.53
C PRO A 487 19.21 -24.47 -12.82
N GLU A 488 18.67 -25.16 -13.82
CA GLU A 488 19.29 -25.37 -15.13
C GLU A 488 19.11 -24.17 -16.09
N GLY A 489 18.43 -23.10 -15.68
CA GLY A 489 18.19 -21.90 -16.49
C GLY A 489 17.04 -22.04 -17.49
N ILE A 490 16.17 -23.05 -17.33
CA ILE A 490 14.96 -23.19 -18.15
C ILE A 490 13.91 -22.22 -17.62
N LYS A 491 13.43 -21.32 -18.50
CA LYS A 491 12.35 -20.39 -18.21
C LYS A 491 11.03 -21.14 -17.98
N VAL A 492 10.43 -20.91 -16.82
CA VAL A 492 9.17 -21.53 -16.38
C VAL A 492 8.05 -20.52 -16.15
N PHE A 493 8.36 -19.22 -16.17
CA PHE A 493 7.40 -18.12 -16.11
C PHE A 493 8.05 -16.83 -16.57
N GLU A 494 7.29 -15.97 -17.25
CA GLU A 494 7.73 -14.61 -17.57
C GLU A 494 6.54 -13.66 -17.69
N LEU A 495 6.69 -12.51 -17.03
CA LEU A 495 5.73 -11.43 -16.96
C LEU A 495 6.34 -10.13 -17.48
N SER A 496 5.59 -9.42 -18.30
CA SER A 496 5.96 -8.14 -18.90
C SER A 496 4.86 -7.10 -18.74
N PHE A 497 5.21 -5.82 -18.71
CA PHE A 497 4.26 -4.72 -18.91
C PHE A 497 4.28 -4.24 -20.36
N ASP A 498 3.19 -3.61 -20.79
CA ASP A 498 3.22 -2.78 -22.00
C ASP A 498 4.11 -1.53 -21.79
N PRO A 499 4.85 -1.06 -22.82
CA PRO A 499 5.55 0.21 -22.73
C PRO A 499 4.59 1.36 -22.35
N PRO A 500 5.02 2.35 -21.54
CA PRO A 500 6.40 2.63 -21.13
C PRO A 500 6.77 2.03 -19.75
N TYR A 501 5.98 1.10 -19.22
CA TYR A 501 6.12 0.68 -17.84
C TYR A 501 7.30 -0.27 -17.61
N ALA A 502 7.95 -0.06 -16.47
CA ALA A 502 8.99 -0.91 -15.91
C ALA A 502 8.75 -1.05 -14.39
N ASN A 503 9.43 -2.00 -13.73
CA ASN A 503 9.37 -2.17 -12.28
C ASN A 503 10.71 -1.85 -11.60
N TYR A 504 10.68 -1.58 -10.30
CA TYR A 504 11.92 -1.44 -9.53
C TYR A 504 12.52 -2.82 -9.20
N ARG A 505 11.70 -3.70 -8.61
CA ARG A 505 12.02 -5.10 -8.29
C ARG A 505 10.76 -5.95 -8.45
N ALA A 506 10.94 -7.26 -8.52
CA ALA A 506 9.85 -8.23 -8.50
C ALA A 506 10.21 -9.37 -7.53
N PHE A 507 9.24 -9.78 -6.71
CA PHE A 507 9.44 -10.85 -5.73
C PHE A 507 8.34 -11.88 -5.79
N ARG A 508 8.65 -13.14 -5.45
CA ARG A 508 7.65 -14.19 -5.25
C ARG A 508 7.55 -14.52 -3.77
N PHE A 509 6.34 -14.47 -3.23
CA PHE A 509 6.07 -14.89 -1.85
C PHE A 509 4.73 -15.60 -1.71
N PRO A 510 4.62 -16.58 -0.79
CA PRO A 510 3.32 -16.99 -0.28
C PRO A 510 2.68 -15.83 0.48
N TRP A 511 1.40 -15.61 0.23
CA TRP A 511 0.63 -14.51 0.80
C TRP A 511 -0.79 -14.92 1.16
N GLN A 512 -1.29 -14.36 2.25
CA GLN A 512 -2.69 -14.42 2.64
C GLN A 512 -3.14 -12.99 2.93
N GLY A 513 -4.12 -12.51 2.16
CA GLY A 513 -4.66 -11.17 2.29
C GLY A 513 -6.07 -11.20 2.88
N PHE A 514 -6.27 -10.37 3.89
CA PHE A 514 -7.51 -10.19 4.66
C PHE A 514 -7.92 -8.71 4.63
N PRO A 515 -8.21 -8.14 3.45
CA PRO A 515 -8.48 -6.71 3.29
C PRO A 515 -9.57 -6.22 4.24
N ASN A 516 -9.37 -5.03 4.82
CA ASN A 516 -10.37 -4.40 5.68
C ASN A 516 -11.40 -3.56 4.90
N THR A 517 -11.26 -3.44 3.58
CA THR A 517 -12.27 -2.82 2.71
C THR A 517 -13.45 -3.76 2.52
N GLU A 518 -14.60 -3.22 2.14
CA GLU A 518 -15.69 -4.05 1.62
C GLU A 518 -15.36 -4.59 0.21
N PRO A 519 -15.98 -5.72 -0.20
CA PRO A 519 -16.00 -6.14 -1.59
C PRO A 519 -16.66 -5.07 -2.46
N THR A 520 -16.16 -4.91 -3.68
CA THR A 520 -16.73 -3.98 -4.66
C THR A 520 -17.73 -4.73 -5.53
N LEU A 521 -18.93 -4.16 -5.69
CA LEU A 521 -19.99 -4.61 -6.57
C LEU A 521 -20.39 -3.46 -7.50
N MET A 522 -20.51 -3.75 -8.79
CA MET A 522 -20.96 -2.80 -9.81
C MET A 522 -21.94 -3.46 -10.77
N THR A 523 -22.88 -2.69 -11.30
CA THR A 523 -23.70 -3.06 -12.46
C THR A 523 -22.97 -2.65 -13.74
N THR A 524 -23.08 -3.46 -14.78
CA THR A 524 -22.59 -3.12 -16.12
C THR A 524 -23.49 -3.73 -17.19
N THR A 525 -23.47 -3.13 -18.38
CA THR A 525 -24.24 -3.60 -19.54
C THR A 525 -23.34 -3.57 -20.75
N ASP A 526 -23.21 -4.71 -21.42
CA ASP A 526 -22.43 -4.84 -22.65
C ASP A 526 -23.20 -5.65 -23.71
N GLU A 527 -22.52 -6.14 -24.75
CA GLU A 527 -23.15 -6.92 -25.82
C GLU A 527 -23.74 -8.25 -25.33
N GLU A 528 -23.29 -8.76 -24.18
CA GLU A 528 -23.74 -10.02 -23.58
C GLU A 528 -24.96 -9.85 -22.69
N GLY A 529 -25.32 -8.61 -22.34
CA GLY A 529 -26.49 -8.28 -21.53
C GLY A 529 -26.13 -7.47 -20.29
N GLU A 530 -27.07 -7.41 -19.35
CA GLU A 530 -26.86 -6.78 -18.06
C GLU A 530 -26.26 -7.78 -17.08
N ARG A 531 -25.22 -7.36 -16.35
CA ARG A 531 -24.54 -8.20 -15.37
C ARG A 531 -24.08 -7.42 -14.15
N LEU A 532 -23.95 -8.15 -13.05
CA LEU A 532 -23.21 -7.73 -11.87
C LEU A 532 -21.76 -8.16 -12.02
N ALA A 533 -20.84 -7.26 -11.70
CA ALA A 533 -19.41 -7.54 -11.61
C ALA A 533 -18.93 -7.23 -10.20
N TYR A 534 -18.19 -8.16 -9.60
CA TYR A 534 -17.76 -8.04 -8.21
C TYR A 534 -16.39 -8.66 -7.98
N SER A 535 -15.62 -7.99 -7.11
CA SER A 535 -14.27 -8.40 -6.72
C SER A 535 -14.00 -7.97 -5.27
N TRP A 536 -12.96 -8.55 -4.67
CA TRP A 536 -12.49 -8.09 -3.36
C TRP A 536 -10.98 -7.92 -3.38
N ASN A 537 -10.54 -6.68 -3.58
CA ASN A 537 -9.15 -6.31 -3.76
C ASN A 537 -8.27 -6.78 -2.59
N GLY A 538 -7.37 -7.73 -2.86
CA GLY A 538 -6.46 -8.33 -1.88
C GLY A 538 -6.98 -9.58 -1.17
N ALA A 539 -8.24 -9.96 -1.30
CA ALA A 539 -8.80 -11.10 -0.58
C ALA A 539 -8.39 -12.44 -1.23
N THR A 540 -7.51 -13.19 -0.55
CA THR A 540 -7.00 -14.48 -1.05
C THR A 540 -7.74 -15.70 -0.51
N GLU A 541 -8.51 -15.53 0.56
CA GLU A 541 -9.17 -16.65 1.28
C GLU A 541 -10.65 -16.83 0.92
N ILE A 542 -11.10 -16.27 -0.21
CA ILE A 542 -12.49 -16.40 -0.69
C ILE A 542 -12.63 -17.60 -1.63
N ALA A 543 -13.64 -18.43 -1.42
CA ALA A 543 -13.97 -19.59 -2.25
C ALA A 543 -15.12 -19.32 -3.22
N SER A 544 -16.12 -18.54 -2.81
CA SER A 544 -17.30 -18.24 -3.63
C SER A 544 -17.95 -16.93 -3.20
N TYR A 545 -18.90 -16.46 -4.00
CA TYR A 545 -19.74 -15.31 -3.74
C TYR A 545 -21.19 -15.72 -3.80
N GLN A 546 -21.99 -15.24 -2.85
CA GLN A 546 -23.45 -15.34 -2.84
C GLN A 546 -24.02 -13.99 -3.24
N VAL A 547 -24.79 -13.96 -4.31
CA VAL A 547 -25.46 -12.77 -4.82
C VAL A 547 -26.86 -12.73 -4.25
N TYR A 548 -27.19 -11.65 -3.55
CA TYR A 548 -28.52 -11.37 -3.05
C TYR A 548 -29.15 -10.24 -3.84
N GLY A 549 -30.47 -10.29 -4.02
CA GLY A 549 -31.21 -9.16 -4.55
C GLY A 549 -32.66 -9.14 -4.13
N ASP A 550 -33.28 -7.96 -4.12
CA ASP A 550 -34.67 -7.78 -3.73
C ASP A 550 -35.29 -6.52 -4.38
N THR A 551 -36.59 -6.31 -4.17
CA THR A 551 -37.32 -5.11 -4.63
C THR A 551 -37.00 -3.88 -3.78
N HIS A 552 -36.41 -4.08 -2.59
CA HIS A 552 -36.04 -3.06 -1.61
C HIS A 552 -34.55 -3.17 -1.21
N PRO A 553 -33.93 -2.11 -0.65
CA PRO A 553 -32.51 -2.05 -0.25
C PRO A 553 -32.18 -2.88 0.99
N THR A 554 -32.89 -3.98 1.19
CA THR A 554 -32.65 -5.03 2.18
C THR A 554 -32.50 -6.36 1.43
N SER A 555 -31.52 -6.41 0.52
CA SER A 555 -31.25 -7.59 -0.33
C SER A 555 -31.01 -8.84 0.53
N THR A 556 -32.00 -9.72 0.59
CA THR A 556 -31.95 -10.96 1.40
C THR A 556 -32.29 -12.23 0.62
N THR A 557 -32.87 -12.08 -0.57
CA THR A 557 -33.19 -13.21 -1.44
C THR A 557 -31.95 -13.64 -2.24
N LEU A 558 -31.49 -14.88 -2.04
CA LEU A 558 -30.35 -15.44 -2.75
C LEU A 558 -30.71 -15.66 -4.23
N ILE A 559 -29.98 -14.99 -5.12
CA ILE A 559 -30.10 -15.10 -6.58
C ILE A 559 -29.19 -16.19 -7.12
N GLU A 560 -27.89 -16.11 -6.80
CA GLU A 560 -26.88 -17.03 -7.33
C GLU A 560 -25.76 -17.29 -6.32
N THR A 561 -25.08 -18.42 -6.47
CA THR A 561 -23.79 -18.66 -5.83
C THR A 561 -22.74 -18.99 -6.90
N SER A 562 -21.70 -18.17 -6.97
CA SER A 562 -20.65 -18.25 -7.99
C SER A 562 -19.31 -18.59 -7.35
N ALA A 563 -18.62 -19.61 -7.86
CA ALA A 563 -17.27 -19.94 -7.38
C ALA A 563 -16.26 -18.87 -7.80
N LYS A 564 -15.33 -18.50 -6.92
CA LYS A 564 -14.25 -17.56 -7.25
C LYS A 564 -13.16 -18.28 -8.04
N SER A 565 -13.02 -17.94 -9.32
CA SER A 565 -11.96 -18.50 -10.20
C SER A 565 -10.90 -17.48 -10.62
N SER A 566 -11.16 -16.19 -10.43
CA SER A 566 -10.40 -15.04 -10.93
C SER A 566 -10.45 -13.89 -9.92
N PHE A 567 -9.85 -12.73 -10.24
CA PHE A 567 -9.95 -11.52 -9.44
C PHE A 567 -11.40 -11.03 -9.34
N GLU A 568 -12.02 -10.88 -10.51
CA GLU A 568 -13.41 -10.45 -10.68
C GLU A 568 -14.28 -11.65 -11.08
N THR A 569 -15.49 -11.68 -10.53
CA THR A 569 -16.54 -12.64 -10.87
C THR A 569 -17.76 -11.84 -11.33
N SER A 570 -18.59 -12.46 -12.18
CA SER A 570 -19.82 -11.84 -12.66
C SER A 570 -21.02 -12.76 -12.58
N THR A 571 -22.20 -12.15 -12.51
CA THR A 571 -23.50 -12.81 -12.53
C THR A 571 -24.37 -12.10 -13.56
N ALA A 572 -24.87 -12.85 -14.55
CA ALA A 572 -25.80 -12.32 -15.55
C ALA A 572 -27.19 -12.10 -14.92
N LEU A 573 -27.89 -11.05 -15.34
CA LEU A 573 -29.21 -10.70 -14.81
C LEU A 573 -30.37 -11.03 -15.77
N ASP A 574 -30.11 -11.72 -16.88
CA ASP A 574 -31.11 -12.02 -17.92
C ASP A 574 -32.30 -12.85 -17.39
N ASP A 575 -32.05 -13.74 -16.42
CA ASP A 575 -33.06 -14.61 -15.81
C ASP A 575 -33.60 -14.04 -14.47
N VAL A 576 -33.16 -12.84 -14.08
CA VAL A 576 -33.57 -12.17 -12.85
C VAL A 576 -34.76 -11.26 -13.16
N ALA A 577 -35.85 -11.42 -12.39
CA ALA A 577 -37.07 -10.66 -12.59
C ALA A 577 -36.83 -9.13 -12.54
N ASP A 578 -37.53 -8.39 -13.39
CA ASP A 578 -37.34 -6.94 -13.57
C ASP A 578 -37.68 -6.10 -12.32
N ASP A 579 -38.44 -6.67 -11.39
CA ASP A 579 -38.76 -6.06 -10.10
C ASP A 579 -37.63 -6.19 -9.06
N VAL A 580 -36.66 -7.08 -9.28
CA VAL A 580 -35.45 -7.18 -8.43
C VAL A 580 -34.48 -6.06 -8.78
N CYS A 581 -34.32 -5.14 -7.83
CA CYS A 581 -33.76 -3.82 -8.07
C CYS A 581 -32.48 -3.51 -7.33
N PHE A 582 -32.32 -4.13 -6.17
CA PHE A 582 -31.19 -3.90 -5.28
C PHE A 582 -30.38 -5.17 -5.20
N PHE A 583 -29.05 -5.06 -5.25
CA PHE A 583 -28.16 -6.22 -5.19
C PHE A 583 -27.01 -6.00 -4.22
N GLN A 584 -26.63 -7.07 -3.55
CA GLN A 584 -25.46 -7.16 -2.68
C GLN A 584 -24.78 -8.51 -2.85
N VAL A 585 -23.48 -8.55 -2.54
CA VAL A 585 -22.69 -9.78 -2.61
C VAL A 585 -22.09 -10.09 -1.24
N MET A 586 -22.26 -11.33 -0.81
CA MET A 586 -21.58 -11.92 0.35
C MET A 586 -20.48 -12.88 -0.12
N PRO A 587 -19.19 -12.55 0.07
CA PRO A 587 -18.12 -13.50 -0.10
C PRO A 587 -18.17 -14.58 0.99
N ILE A 588 -17.95 -15.82 0.58
CA ILE A 588 -17.83 -16.99 1.43
C ILE A 588 -16.37 -17.44 1.41
N ASP A 589 -15.77 -17.57 2.59
CA ASP A 589 -14.37 -17.97 2.71
C ASP A 589 -14.16 -19.46 2.38
N LYS A 590 -12.89 -19.90 2.37
CA LYS A 590 -12.51 -21.29 2.08
C LYS A 590 -12.95 -22.28 3.17
N GLU A 591 -13.30 -21.79 4.35
CA GLU A 591 -13.85 -22.55 5.46
C GLU A 591 -15.38 -22.70 5.35
N GLY A 592 -16.02 -21.92 4.49
CA GLY A 592 -17.46 -21.93 4.23
C GLY A 592 -18.25 -20.92 5.08
N GLU A 593 -17.56 -19.95 5.70
CA GLU A 593 -18.16 -18.93 6.55
C GLU A 593 -18.43 -17.64 5.76
N GLU A 594 -19.50 -16.95 6.14
CA GLU A 594 -19.83 -15.62 5.62
C GLU A 594 -18.85 -14.58 6.15
N THR A 595 -18.52 -13.61 5.31
CA THR A 595 -17.53 -12.57 5.63
C THR A 595 -18.19 -11.20 5.83
N ARG A 596 -18.03 -10.27 4.88
CA ARG A 596 -18.60 -8.92 4.89
C ARG A 596 -19.34 -8.68 3.57
N LEU A 597 -20.52 -8.09 3.66
CA LEU A 597 -21.29 -7.64 2.50
C LEU A 597 -20.53 -6.57 1.70
N SER A 598 -20.72 -6.60 0.38
CA SER A 598 -20.32 -5.52 -0.53
C SER A 598 -21.12 -4.23 -0.32
N ASN A 599 -20.71 -3.17 -1.01
CA ASN A 599 -21.62 -2.07 -1.30
C ASN A 599 -22.90 -2.60 -1.99
N MET A 600 -24.01 -1.90 -1.78
CA MET A 600 -25.27 -2.16 -2.49
C MET A 600 -25.22 -1.47 -3.86
N VAL A 601 -25.84 -2.08 -4.86
CA VAL A 601 -26.09 -1.45 -6.17
C VAL A 601 -27.56 -1.47 -6.50
N TYR A 602 -28.01 -0.41 -7.16
CA TYR A 602 -29.36 -0.28 -7.70
C TYR A 602 -29.31 -0.44 -9.22
N ARG A 603 -30.20 -1.27 -9.76
CA ARG A 603 -30.25 -1.68 -11.17
C ARG A 603 -30.57 -0.52 -12.13
N GLY A 604 -31.15 0.56 -11.62
CA GLY A 604 -31.41 1.79 -12.37
C GLY A 604 -32.89 2.02 -12.69
N ASP A 605 -33.26 3.29 -12.89
CA ASP A 605 -34.65 3.73 -13.02
C ASP A 605 -35.39 3.18 -14.24
N ASP A 606 -34.68 2.86 -15.33
CA ASP A 606 -35.31 2.37 -16.56
C ASP A 606 -35.77 0.90 -16.44
N THR A 607 -35.06 0.11 -15.63
CA THR A 607 -35.34 -1.32 -15.43
C THR A 607 -36.25 -1.53 -14.22
N CYS A 608 -35.98 -0.81 -13.14
CA CYS A 608 -36.69 -0.97 -11.87
C CYS A 608 -38.05 -0.32 -11.87
N ALA A 609 -39.15 -1.07 -12.01
CA ALA A 609 -40.50 -0.50 -12.04
C ALA A 609 -40.84 0.36 -10.81
N THR A 610 -40.32 0.00 -9.63
CA THR A 610 -40.66 0.60 -8.34
C THR A 610 -39.73 1.75 -7.91
N GLY A 611 -38.52 1.83 -8.45
CA GLY A 611 -37.51 2.81 -8.00
C GLY A 611 -37.46 4.09 -8.83
N LEU A 612 -37.11 5.22 -8.20
CA LEU A 612 -36.80 6.48 -8.88
C LEU A 612 -35.64 7.21 -8.19
N THR A 613 -34.57 7.45 -8.93
CA THR A 613 -33.42 8.23 -8.46
C THR A 613 -33.72 9.72 -8.60
N LEU A 614 -33.67 10.43 -7.49
CA LEU A 614 -33.81 11.87 -7.41
C LEU A 614 -32.45 12.55 -7.26
N SER A 615 -32.30 13.74 -7.83
CA SER A 615 -31.10 14.56 -7.69
C SER A 615 -31.47 16.04 -7.51
N ALA A 616 -30.56 16.83 -6.94
CA ALA A 616 -30.76 18.26 -6.78
C ALA A 616 -30.83 19.02 -8.12
N THR A 617 -30.20 18.50 -9.18
CA THR A 617 -29.91 19.27 -10.40
C THR A 617 -30.93 19.12 -11.52
N GLU A 618 -31.82 18.13 -11.44
CA GLU A 618 -32.74 17.80 -12.53
C GLU A 618 -34.15 17.51 -12.00
N THR A 619 -35.16 17.96 -12.72
CA THR A 619 -36.53 17.48 -12.52
C THR A 619 -36.63 16.03 -12.97
N LYS A 620 -37.15 15.16 -12.09
CA LYS A 620 -37.38 13.75 -12.38
C LYS A 620 -38.87 13.46 -12.27
N SER A 621 -39.39 12.64 -13.18
CA SER A 621 -40.77 12.14 -13.10
C SER A 621 -40.79 10.66 -13.43
N LYS A 622 -41.67 9.90 -12.76
CA LYS A 622 -41.94 8.51 -13.07
C LYS A 622 -43.39 8.16 -12.76
N VAL A 623 -43.96 7.32 -13.62
CA VAL A 623 -45.29 6.74 -13.46
C VAL A 623 -45.14 5.32 -12.90
N PHE A 624 -45.76 5.08 -11.76
CA PHE A 624 -45.87 3.80 -11.10
C PHE A 624 -47.27 3.22 -11.33
N THR A 625 -47.37 1.89 -11.26
CA THR A 625 -48.63 1.15 -11.42
C THR A 625 -48.89 0.30 -10.20
N SER A 626 -50.13 0.28 -9.72
CA SER A 626 -50.59 -0.62 -8.66
C SER A 626 -51.96 -1.20 -8.99
N ASP A 627 -52.28 -2.37 -8.44
CA ASP A 627 -53.57 -3.02 -8.62
C ASP A 627 -54.43 -2.86 -7.35
N GLY A 628 -55.70 -2.46 -7.52
CA GLY A 628 -56.66 -2.31 -6.43
C GLY A 628 -58.11 -2.39 -6.95
N ASN A 629 -59.02 -2.98 -6.18
CA ASN A 629 -60.45 -3.13 -6.58
C ASN A 629 -60.68 -3.77 -7.97
N ASP A 630 -59.91 -4.80 -8.33
CA ASP A 630 -59.95 -5.45 -9.65
C ASP A 630 -59.60 -4.50 -10.84
N GLN A 631 -58.93 -3.37 -10.56
CA GLN A 631 -58.49 -2.37 -11.53
C GLN A 631 -57.01 -1.99 -11.32
N THR A 632 -56.31 -1.62 -12.39
CA THR A 632 -54.96 -1.05 -12.31
C THR A 632 -55.03 0.47 -12.28
N PHE A 633 -54.31 1.09 -11.35
CA PHE A 633 -54.18 2.54 -11.19
C PHE A 633 -52.77 3.00 -11.55
N THR A 634 -52.65 4.25 -12.02
CA THR A 634 -51.35 4.91 -12.16
C THR A 634 -51.13 6.00 -11.11
N THR A 635 -49.90 6.09 -10.62
CA THR A 635 -49.40 7.15 -9.73
C THR A 635 -48.18 7.78 -10.37
N GLU A 636 -48.24 9.04 -10.78
CA GLU A 636 -47.10 9.79 -11.27
C GLU A 636 -46.50 10.64 -10.15
N LEU A 637 -45.21 10.47 -9.88
CA LEU A 637 -44.43 11.36 -9.02
C LEU A 637 -43.54 12.24 -9.89
N MET A 638 -43.54 13.54 -9.65
CA MET A 638 -42.64 14.51 -10.26
C MET A 638 -41.95 15.34 -9.18
N ALA A 639 -40.63 15.20 -9.06
CA ALA A 639 -39.80 16.00 -8.18
C ALA A 639 -39.12 17.13 -8.98
N PRO A 640 -39.33 18.41 -8.63
CA PRO A 640 -38.69 19.53 -9.31
C PRO A 640 -37.17 19.58 -9.05
N THR A 641 -36.46 20.44 -9.79
CA THR A 641 -35.07 20.80 -9.44
C THR A 641 -35.05 21.42 -8.04
N ASP A 642 -33.98 21.19 -7.29
CA ASP A 642 -33.79 21.65 -5.91
C ASP A 642 -34.80 21.09 -4.89
N ALA A 643 -35.58 20.05 -5.23
CA ALA A 643 -36.48 19.36 -4.28
C ALA A 643 -35.74 18.68 -3.11
N LEU A 644 -34.43 18.46 -3.26
CA LEU A 644 -33.53 17.83 -2.30
C LEU A 644 -32.14 18.43 -2.45
N SER A 645 -31.33 18.35 -1.38
CA SER A 645 -29.93 18.79 -1.39
C SER A 645 -28.94 17.72 -1.86
N GLU A 646 -29.27 16.44 -1.65
CA GLU A 646 -28.42 15.28 -1.92
C GLU A 646 -29.22 14.19 -2.61
N SER A 647 -28.60 13.39 -3.48
CA SER A 647 -29.31 12.41 -4.31
C SER A 647 -29.82 11.24 -3.47
N LEU A 648 -31.03 10.77 -3.75
CA LEU A 648 -31.68 9.67 -3.03
C LEU A 648 -32.46 8.78 -4.00
N VAL A 649 -32.78 7.56 -3.57
CA VAL A 649 -33.68 6.65 -4.29
C VAL A 649 -35.02 6.61 -3.56
N LEU A 650 -36.11 6.92 -4.26
CA LEU A 650 -37.46 6.65 -3.80
C LEU A 650 -37.92 5.29 -4.29
N ILE A 651 -38.59 4.54 -3.42
CA ILE A 651 -39.19 3.26 -3.76
C ILE A 651 -40.69 3.36 -3.59
N TYR A 652 -41.40 3.04 -4.65
CA TYR A 652 -42.84 2.89 -4.67
C TYR A 652 -43.21 1.46 -4.31
N ASP A 653 -44.06 1.30 -3.30
CA ASP A 653 -44.64 0.01 -2.93
C ASP A 653 -46.16 0.08 -2.91
N ASP A 654 -46.83 -0.96 -3.38
CA ASP A 654 -48.27 -1.10 -3.22
C ASP A 654 -48.56 -1.71 -1.84
N VAL A 655 -49.25 -0.94 -1.00
CA VAL A 655 -49.36 -1.30 0.42
C VAL A 655 -50.47 -2.33 0.61
N VAL A 656 -50.11 -3.46 1.22
CA VAL A 656 -51.06 -4.51 1.64
C VAL A 656 -51.45 -4.41 3.13
N LYS A 657 -50.92 -3.43 3.88
CA LYS A 657 -51.24 -3.25 5.31
C LYS A 657 -52.65 -2.68 5.48
N GLU A 658 -53.51 -3.39 6.22
CA GLU A 658 -54.84 -2.89 6.58
C GLU A 658 -54.73 -1.70 7.57
N ARG A 659 -54.91 -0.47 7.06
CA ARG A 659 -55.13 0.73 7.88
C ARG A 659 -56.63 0.95 8.10
N PRO A 660 -57.06 1.53 9.25
CA PRO A 660 -58.46 1.85 9.47
C PRO A 660 -58.92 2.93 8.47
N THR A 661 -60.04 2.68 7.79
CA THR A 661 -60.68 3.67 6.93
C THR A 661 -61.26 4.81 7.78
N PRO A 662 -61.07 6.09 7.40
CA PRO A 662 -61.67 7.22 8.11
C PRO A 662 -63.21 7.12 8.20
N GLU A 663 -63.79 7.68 9.26
CA GLU A 663 -65.23 7.66 9.48
C GLU A 663 -65.99 8.32 8.31
N ASN A 664 -67.01 7.64 7.79
CA ASN A 664 -67.80 8.04 6.61
C ASN A 664 -67.04 8.05 5.27
N MET A 665 -65.88 7.40 5.17
CA MET A 665 -65.13 7.28 3.91
C MET A 665 -64.99 5.82 3.45
N THR A 666 -64.63 5.66 2.18
CA THR A 666 -64.23 4.39 1.55
C THR A 666 -62.97 4.63 0.72
N PHE A 667 -62.16 3.59 0.50
CA PHE A 667 -61.06 3.65 -0.46
C PHE A 667 -61.61 3.90 -1.87
N ALA A 668 -60.97 4.81 -2.60
CA ALA A 668 -61.41 5.29 -3.91
C ALA A 668 -60.36 5.19 -5.02
N GLY A 669 -59.21 4.58 -4.74
CA GLY A 669 -58.11 4.49 -5.68
C GLY A 669 -56.93 3.74 -5.05
N PRO A 670 -55.68 4.03 -5.46
CA PRO A 670 -54.51 3.33 -4.97
C PRO A 670 -54.21 3.62 -3.49
N HIS A 671 -53.62 2.63 -2.83
CA HIS A 671 -52.99 2.72 -1.50
C HIS A 671 -51.53 2.32 -1.66
N PHE A 672 -50.62 3.25 -1.42
CA PHE A 672 -49.21 3.10 -1.78
C PHE A 672 -48.29 3.79 -0.77
N VAL A 673 -47.02 3.44 -0.82
CA VAL A 673 -45.94 4.07 -0.05
C VAL A 673 -44.87 4.59 -0.99
N PHE A 674 -44.32 5.75 -0.66
CA PHE A 674 -42.99 6.14 -1.09
C PHE A 674 -42.03 6.05 0.09
N ASP A 675 -40.99 5.22 -0.02
CA ASP A 675 -39.90 5.17 0.96
C ASP A 675 -38.65 5.84 0.37
N ALA A 676 -38.01 6.71 1.16
CA ALA A 676 -36.79 7.39 0.75
C ALA A 676 -35.54 6.71 1.31
N PHE A 677 -34.53 6.57 0.45
CA PHE A 677 -33.24 6.00 0.82
C PHE A 677 -32.08 6.86 0.34
N GLU A 678 -31.18 7.20 1.25
CA GLU A 678 -29.89 7.85 0.98
C GLU A 678 -28.78 6.87 1.36
N ASP A 679 -27.82 6.64 0.46
CA ASP A 679 -26.81 5.58 0.61
C ASP A 679 -27.42 4.21 1.00
N PHE A 680 -28.62 3.92 0.48
CA PHE A 680 -29.41 2.72 0.75
C PHE A 680 -29.83 2.55 2.22
N GLN A 681 -29.78 3.62 3.02
CA GLN A 681 -30.34 3.69 4.36
C GLN A 681 -31.68 4.42 4.33
N SER A 682 -32.68 3.88 5.05
CA SER A 682 -34.02 4.45 5.11
C SER A 682 -34.00 5.83 5.79
N LEU A 683 -34.69 6.79 5.18
CA LEU A 683 -34.88 8.15 5.68
C LEU A 683 -36.36 8.39 6.03
N PRO A 684 -36.86 7.89 7.18
CA PRO A 684 -38.26 8.00 7.54
C PRO A 684 -38.74 9.44 7.78
N ASP A 685 -37.83 10.34 8.16
CA ASP A 685 -38.13 11.75 8.46
C ASP A 685 -37.74 12.71 7.33
N PHE A 686 -37.50 12.20 6.11
CA PHE A 686 -37.11 13.04 4.97
C PHE A 686 -38.27 13.97 4.57
N ALA A 687 -37.93 15.23 4.26
CA ALA A 687 -38.86 16.20 3.71
C ALA A 687 -38.24 16.89 2.50
N PHE A 688 -39.03 17.10 1.46
CA PHE A 688 -38.59 17.83 0.27
C PHE A 688 -38.34 19.30 0.61
N ALA A 689 -37.21 19.84 0.13
CA ALA A 689 -36.88 21.26 0.24
C ALA A 689 -37.84 22.12 -0.59
N GLU A 690 -38.19 21.63 -1.78
CA GLU A 690 -39.26 22.15 -2.63
C GLU A 690 -40.29 21.03 -2.86
N PRO A 691 -41.59 21.26 -2.60
CA PRO A 691 -42.59 20.18 -2.65
C PRO A 691 -42.61 19.42 -3.98
N ALA A 692 -42.63 18.09 -3.90
CA ALA A 692 -42.85 17.23 -5.06
C ALA A 692 -44.33 17.23 -5.45
N THR A 693 -44.65 16.84 -6.69
CA THR A 693 -46.02 16.72 -7.17
C THR A 693 -46.37 15.25 -7.38
N VAL A 694 -47.51 14.81 -6.87
CA VAL A 694 -48.06 13.46 -7.08
C VAL A 694 -49.39 13.58 -7.82
N THR A 695 -49.52 12.84 -8.93
CA THR A 695 -50.78 12.68 -9.66
C THR A 695 -51.25 11.24 -9.55
N VAL A 696 -52.44 11.03 -8.99
CA VAL A 696 -53.06 9.70 -8.81
C VAL A 696 -54.34 9.58 -9.61
N GLU A 697 -54.60 8.39 -10.13
CA GLU A 697 -55.91 8.01 -10.68
C GLU A 697 -56.84 7.50 -9.57
N TYR A 698 -58.14 7.67 -9.75
CA TYR A 698 -59.19 7.16 -8.86
C TYR A 698 -60.30 6.44 -9.63
N ASP A 699 -61.02 5.55 -8.96
CA ASP A 699 -62.15 4.81 -9.52
C ASP A 699 -63.46 5.53 -9.20
N ASP A 700 -64.11 6.05 -10.24
CA ASP A 700 -65.40 6.75 -10.19
C ASP A 700 -66.60 5.79 -10.21
N ALA A 701 -66.39 4.49 -10.46
CA ALA A 701 -67.42 3.47 -10.54
C ALA A 701 -67.79 2.84 -9.18
N ILE A 702 -67.20 3.33 -8.08
CA ILE A 702 -67.43 2.80 -6.74
C ILE A 702 -68.88 3.04 -6.31
N GLU A 703 -69.61 1.95 -6.03
CA GLU A 703 -71.06 1.99 -5.70
C GLU A 703 -71.40 2.92 -4.53
N GLN A 704 -70.44 3.15 -3.62
CA GLN A 704 -70.58 3.96 -2.41
C GLN A 704 -70.14 5.42 -2.57
N LEU A 705 -69.63 5.88 -3.72
CA LEU A 705 -69.14 7.25 -3.90
C LEU A 705 -70.28 8.29 -3.81
N LEU A 706 -70.24 9.22 -2.84
CA LEU A 706 -71.27 10.27 -2.67
C LEU A 706 -71.25 11.30 -3.81
N ASP A 707 -70.09 11.95 -3.97
CA ASP A 707 -69.78 12.96 -4.99
C ASP A 707 -68.30 12.82 -5.37
N GLU A 708 -67.99 12.92 -6.66
CA GLU A 708 -66.63 12.88 -7.19
C GLU A 708 -65.78 14.08 -6.74
N MET A 709 -66.44 15.18 -6.35
CA MET A 709 -65.79 16.33 -5.71
C MET A 709 -65.23 16.00 -4.31
N ASP A 710 -65.70 14.93 -3.67
CA ASP A 710 -65.28 14.52 -2.32
C ASP A 710 -64.13 13.49 -2.32
N VAL A 711 -63.60 13.12 -3.50
CA VAL A 711 -62.43 12.23 -3.59
C VAL A 711 -61.17 13.00 -3.18
N GLU A 712 -60.35 12.49 -2.27
CA GLU A 712 -59.13 13.17 -1.82
C GLU A 712 -57.99 12.20 -1.53
N LEU A 713 -56.76 12.68 -1.72
CA LEU A 713 -55.55 11.99 -1.27
C LEU A 713 -55.31 12.30 0.21
N ARG A 714 -54.99 11.28 1.01
CA ARG A 714 -54.58 11.44 2.40
C ARG A 714 -53.25 10.77 2.66
N TYR A 715 -52.52 11.31 3.63
CA TYR A 715 -51.25 10.82 4.15
C TYR A 715 -51.48 10.13 5.51
N TRP A 716 -50.82 9.01 5.77
CA TRP A 716 -50.89 8.33 7.06
C TRP A 716 -49.86 8.90 8.05
N ASP A 717 -50.34 9.45 9.16
CA ASP A 717 -49.49 9.91 10.25
C ASP A 717 -49.24 8.75 11.24
N ASP A 718 -48.01 8.25 11.29
CA ASP A 718 -47.65 7.14 12.19
C ASP A 718 -47.60 7.53 13.67
N GLU A 719 -47.46 8.81 14.03
CA GLU A 719 -47.52 9.24 15.44
C GLU A 719 -48.96 9.28 15.95
N LEU A 720 -49.87 9.82 15.13
CA LEU A 720 -51.28 9.96 15.44
C LEU A 720 -52.09 8.69 15.13
N GLN A 721 -51.52 7.79 14.33
CA GLN A 721 -52.19 6.59 13.82
C GLN A 721 -53.51 6.93 13.09
N GLU A 722 -53.50 7.99 12.28
CA GLU A 722 -54.66 8.47 11.53
C GLU A 722 -54.31 9.03 10.14
N TRP A 723 -55.31 9.08 9.24
CA TRP A 723 -55.17 9.68 7.92
C TRP A 723 -55.39 11.20 7.97
N THR A 724 -54.37 11.97 7.60
CA THR A 724 -54.37 13.43 7.58
C THR A 724 -54.22 14.00 6.17
N THR A 725 -54.46 15.29 6.02
CA THR A 725 -54.18 16.08 4.81
C THR A 725 -53.03 17.07 5.03
N GLU A 726 -52.33 16.98 6.16
CA GLU A 726 -51.17 17.82 6.45
C GLU A 726 -50.04 17.53 5.45
N GLY A 727 -49.38 18.59 4.95
CA GLY A 727 -48.36 18.47 3.91
C GLY A 727 -48.89 18.21 2.49
N LEU A 728 -50.22 18.22 2.30
CA LEU A 728 -50.89 18.01 1.01
C LEU A 728 -51.64 19.27 0.56
N ASP A 729 -51.25 19.85 -0.58
CA ASP A 729 -52.02 20.92 -1.23
C ASP A 729 -52.51 20.48 -2.62
N ILE A 730 -53.81 20.64 -2.88
CA ILE A 730 -54.39 20.29 -4.18
C ILE A 730 -53.96 21.28 -5.27
N ILE A 731 -53.39 20.76 -6.36
CA ILE A 731 -53.00 21.54 -7.54
C ILE A 731 -54.10 21.51 -8.59
N ASN A 732 -54.60 20.31 -8.89
CA ASN A 732 -55.56 20.09 -9.96
C ASN A 732 -56.49 18.90 -9.65
N ARG A 733 -57.74 19.00 -10.11
CA ARG A 733 -58.70 17.89 -10.16
C ARG A 733 -59.26 17.81 -11.57
N ASP A 734 -58.91 16.75 -12.27
CA ASP A 734 -59.43 16.46 -13.60
C ASP A 734 -60.50 15.37 -13.49
N VAL A 735 -61.76 15.81 -13.44
CA VAL A 735 -62.94 14.93 -13.36
C VAL A 735 -63.25 14.22 -14.68
N ASP A 736 -62.74 14.71 -15.82
CA ASP A 736 -62.96 14.03 -17.10
C ASP A 736 -61.97 12.86 -17.28
N ALA A 737 -60.81 12.92 -16.61
CA ALA A 737 -59.75 11.93 -16.66
C ALA A 737 -59.60 11.10 -15.38
N ASN A 738 -60.45 11.34 -14.36
CA ASN A 738 -60.40 10.71 -13.05
C ASN A 738 -59.03 10.83 -12.36
N LYS A 739 -58.43 12.04 -12.38
CA LYS A 739 -57.09 12.30 -11.81
C LYS A 739 -57.09 13.40 -10.75
N LEU A 740 -56.29 13.20 -9.72
CA LEU A 740 -55.99 14.18 -8.66
C LEU A 740 -54.51 14.49 -8.64
N THR A 741 -54.15 15.77 -8.62
CA THR A 741 -52.77 16.22 -8.49
C THR A 741 -52.60 17.02 -7.22
N TYR A 742 -51.67 16.61 -6.36
CA TYR A 742 -51.31 17.25 -5.09
C TYR A 742 -49.82 17.60 -5.06
N THR A 743 -49.43 18.63 -4.33
CA THR A 743 -48.06 18.74 -3.82
C THR A 743 -47.93 17.91 -2.55
N ILE A 744 -46.80 17.24 -2.40
CA ILE A 744 -46.41 16.52 -1.18
C ILE A 744 -45.13 17.14 -0.62
N THR A 745 -45.05 17.33 0.69
CA THR A 745 -43.85 17.86 1.36
C THR A 745 -42.91 16.77 1.85
N GLN A 746 -43.37 15.52 1.91
CA GLN A 746 -42.59 14.37 2.37
C GLN A 746 -43.12 13.07 1.72
N PRO A 747 -42.27 12.04 1.57
CA PRO A 747 -42.69 10.69 1.21
C PRO A 747 -43.41 10.01 2.39
N GLY A 748 -43.88 8.79 2.20
CA GLY A 748 -44.59 7.98 3.19
C GLY A 748 -45.83 7.30 2.62
N GLU A 749 -46.78 6.94 3.48
CA GLU A 749 -47.95 6.14 3.10
C GLU A 749 -49.14 7.03 2.71
N PHE A 750 -49.72 6.78 1.53
CA PHE A 750 -50.82 7.54 0.96
C PHE A 750 -51.95 6.64 0.50
N ALA A 751 -53.19 7.14 0.59
CA ALA A 751 -54.34 6.47 0.00
C ALA A 751 -55.39 7.48 -0.49
N VAL A 752 -56.09 7.09 -1.55
CA VAL A 752 -57.21 7.86 -2.09
C VAL A 752 -58.52 7.43 -1.42
N PHE A 753 -59.25 8.39 -0.87
CA PHE A 753 -60.53 8.19 -0.19
C PHE A 753 -61.66 8.95 -0.86
N ALA A 754 -62.89 8.47 -0.66
CA ALA A 754 -64.10 9.18 -1.01
C ALA A 754 -65.15 9.07 0.11
N GLN A 755 -66.07 10.03 0.19
CA GLN A 755 -67.20 9.94 1.13
C GLN A 755 -68.18 8.81 0.74
N SER A 756 -68.60 8.03 1.74
CA SER A 756 -69.51 6.89 1.58
C SER A 756 -70.99 7.31 1.65
N LYS A 757 -71.76 6.92 0.63
CA LYS A 757 -73.23 7.06 0.54
C LYS A 757 -73.98 6.34 1.67
N ASP A 758 -73.45 5.21 2.15
CA ASP A 758 -74.16 4.35 3.12
C ASP A 758 -74.10 4.86 4.57
N GLN A 759 -73.24 5.85 4.85
CA GLN A 759 -72.98 6.34 6.21
C GLN A 759 -73.55 7.76 6.48
N MET A 760 -74.10 8.46 5.47
CA MET A 760 -74.86 9.70 5.71
C MET A 760 -76.19 9.37 6.42
N SER A 761 -76.17 9.41 7.75
CA SER A 761 -77.35 9.21 8.57
C SER A 761 -78.52 10.13 8.14
N ASP A 762 -79.70 9.50 8.05
CA ASP A 762 -81.05 9.99 7.73
C ASP A 762 -81.38 11.34 8.42
N THR A 763 -80.85 12.45 7.91
CA THR A 763 -81.11 13.79 8.46
C THR A 763 -82.45 14.30 7.93
N ARG A 764 -83.54 13.97 8.64
CA ARG A 764 -84.88 14.47 8.32
C ARG A 764 -85.08 15.89 8.86
N LEU A 765 -85.15 16.85 7.94
CA LEU A 765 -85.50 18.23 8.23
C LEU A 765 -87.02 18.36 8.49
N TYR A 766 -87.45 18.62 9.72
CA TYR A 766 -88.85 18.98 10.02
C TYR A 766 -89.04 20.50 9.90
N LEU A 767 -89.71 20.95 8.84
CA LEU A 767 -90.14 22.34 8.69
C LEU A 767 -91.48 22.58 9.41
N PRO A 768 -91.63 23.64 10.22
CA PRO A 768 -92.92 23.99 10.82
C PRO A 768 -93.87 24.58 9.77
N LEU A 769 -95.08 24.03 9.72
CA LEU A 769 -96.18 24.49 8.86
C LEU A 769 -96.73 25.83 9.38
N VAL A 770 -96.52 26.91 8.64
CA VAL A 770 -97.18 28.21 8.88
C VAL A 770 -98.39 28.33 7.96
N THR A 771 -99.60 28.19 8.50
CA THR A 771 -100.84 28.51 7.79
C THR A 771 -101.27 29.95 8.10
N THR A 772 -101.37 30.78 7.08
CA THR A 772 -101.91 32.15 7.14
C THR A 772 -103.44 32.14 7.24
N ASN A 773 -104.00 33.04 8.04
CA ASN A 773 -105.38 33.55 7.91
C ASN A 773 -105.36 35.07 8.03
#